data_AF-A0AAD5R919-F1
#
_entry.id   AF-A0AAD5R919-F1
#
_cell.length_a   1.000
_cell.length_b   1.000
_cell.length_c   1.000
_cell.angle_alpha   90.00
_cell.angle_beta   90.00
_cell.angle_gamma   90.00
#
_symmetry.space_group_name_H-M   'P 1'
#
loop_
_entity.id
_entity.type
_entity.pdbx_description
1 polymer ?
#
loop_
_entity_poly.entity_id
_entity_poly.type
_entity_poly.pdbx_seq_one_letter_code
_entity_poly.pdbx_strand_id
1 'polypeptide(L)'
;MYCPATGDTSTAVEVRNSRKKSSAEVNLQDYDLDDDLVVTSPSSSRPIVDIYDPVDAISSNRDETRVVVAGCRGVLRVFQFAEDGFQQLIDLRSIRSRRLNLLYSPSNVAWSKLKDELIATTSNNGAVVLWNVIKGRIEMHYKAHQRSATVVHFHLSNENLLISGSRDAAVFLYDLREQEPVKKFGGTNSYDVIRDLSFCLHQDQHDQFVTCDDSGAIRLWDTRKGDKPLIQFPAHQGYAASIALNPRERHLIASGGGRDKFIKVWNCSSSRPSAPTYQVETMAPVGRVCWSQDPTNVFHIASCAVVNDMNVHIWDIRRPFLPFASFEDHSDSVTGIWWSLRHPDRLVSCGKDGLLVLHRMEQKQSPLTYACDVALDVAPDGLIAVAANSHIPIIKHQQQFLAMKRHPYDPFRAPVRSLLSCGLPENARNTLQPSSFYKLAEKYLVGGRALRTLCNHNANLAAHLGQASIAQSWRLVGALLEQSGLQKVYDDDAAEATAAYEERYGIYKKEMELHGKKVPEPPQELIVRPTHLTRFVSHYSNLYRFKKAHLWPTNSLRYSDYVDSNVASGDFYFGAGELTKTAVEKGIENPHYNDFAGLKDEAFALKPDLTKLTFMSVSSDDDGHIEKEHIARNELGSHARSCAAASLSR
;
A
#
# COMPACT_ATOMS: atom_id res chain seq x y z
N MET A 1 51.50 -24.11 -30.07
CA MET A 1 52.23 -22.95 -30.63
C MET A 1 51.66 -21.68 -30.00
N TYR A 2 52.55 -20.94 -29.34
CA TYR A 2 52.56 -19.50 -29.01
C TYR A 2 51.29 -18.62 -29.07
N CYS A 3 50.96 -18.08 -27.88
CA CYS A 3 50.66 -16.67 -27.51
C CYS A 3 49.34 -15.96 -27.94
N PRO A 4 48.92 -14.88 -27.25
CA PRO A 4 49.13 -14.50 -25.83
C PRO A 4 47.88 -13.89 -25.13
N ALA A 5 48.03 -13.67 -23.83
CA ALA A 5 47.13 -12.92 -22.96
C ALA A 5 47.07 -11.41 -23.29
N THR A 6 45.88 -10.82 -23.13
CA THR A 6 45.69 -9.40 -22.86
C THR A 6 44.78 -9.29 -21.63
N GLY A 7 45.22 -8.50 -20.67
CA GLY A 7 44.53 -8.31 -19.40
C GLY A 7 43.49 -7.21 -19.51
N ASP A 8 42.38 -7.40 -18.81
CA ASP A 8 41.47 -6.32 -18.44
C ASP A 8 41.25 -6.34 -16.93
N THR A 9 41.56 -5.21 -16.32
CA THR A 9 41.39 -4.90 -14.90
C THR A 9 39.91 -4.71 -14.59
N SER A 10 39.29 -5.70 -13.96
CA SER A 10 37.98 -5.54 -13.33
C SER A 10 38.13 -4.86 -11.98
N THR A 11 37.75 -3.58 -11.88
CA THR A 11 37.53 -2.89 -10.60
C THR A 11 36.25 -3.43 -9.96
N ALA A 12 36.42 -4.29 -8.95
CA ALA A 12 35.33 -4.75 -8.10
C ALA A 12 34.79 -3.57 -7.27
N VAL A 13 33.54 -3.20 -7.49
CA VAL A 13 32.79 -2.29 -6.61
C VAL A 13 32.37 -3.10 -5.39
N GLU A 14 33.08 -2.95 -4.29
CA GLU A 14 32.65 -3.44 -2.98
C GLU A 14 31.42 -2.64 -2.52
N VAL A 15 30.26 -3.28 -2.55
CA VAL A 15 29.05 -2.83 -1.87
C VAL A 15 29.30 -2.91 -0.37
N ARG A 16 29.56 -1.77 0.29
CA ARG A 16 29.62 -1.71 1.75
C ARG A 16 28.22 -1.85 2.33
N ASN A 17 27.99 -3.00 2.97
CA ASN A 17 26.85 -3.30 3.81
C ASN A 17 26.54 -2.16 4.79
N SER A 18 25.32 -1.63 4.72
CA SER A 18 24.70 -0.75 5.68
C SER A 18 24.72 -1.40 7.07
N ARG A 19 25.45 -0.81 8.02
CA ARG A 19 25.40 -1.22 9.43
C ARG A 19 24.01 -0.96 9.98
N LYS A 20 23.33 -2.03 10.42
CA LYS A 20 22.09 -1.97 11.22
C LYS A 20 22.34 -1.10 12.47
N LYS A 21 21.52 -0.07 12.68
CA LYS A 21 21.49 0.71 13.92
C LYS A 21 20.91 -0.17 15.05
N SER A 22 21.72 -0.46 16.07
CA SER A 22 21.24 -0.98 17.35
C SER A 22 20.70 0.18 18.19
N SER A 23 19.50 -0.02 18.71
CA SER A 23 18.77 0.89 19.59
C SER A 23 19.47 1.15 20.92
N ALA A 24 19.43 2.41 21.34
CA ALA A 24 19.39 2.94 22.70
C ALA A 24 20.22 2.23 23.79
N GLU A 25 21.29 2.89 24.23
CA GLU A 25 21.60 3.08 25.64
C GLU A 25 22.49 4.32 25.80
N VAL A 26 22.08 5.23 26.69
CA VAL A 26 22.80 6.46 27.05
C VAL A 26 23.86 6.06 28.08
N ASN A 27 25.14 6.21 27.74
CA ASN A 27 26.19 6.33 28.75
C ASN A 27 27.02 7.59 28.46
N LEU A 28 26.82 8.57 29.35
CA LEU A 28 27.66 9.74 29.51
C LEU A 28 28.89 9.33 30.32
N GLN A 29 30.03 9.15 29.67
CA GLN A 29 31.35 9.39 30.26
C GLN A 29 32.45 9.37 29.19
N ASP A 30 33.35 10.32 29.34
CA ASP A 30 34.69 10.43 28.75
C ASP A 30 34.79 10.83 27.27
N TYR A 31 34.71 12.14 27.04
CA TYR A 31 35.39 12.78 25.89
C TYR A 31 36.80 13.18 26.34
N ASP A 32 37.75 12.29 26.13
CA ASP A 32 39.16 12.67 26.04
C ASP A 32 39.42 13.35 24.69
N LEU A 33 40.01 14.53 24.79
CA LEU A 33 40.47 15.38 23.71
C LEU A 33 41.77 14.82 23.16
N ASP A 34 41.77 14.37 21.91
CA ASP A 34 42.99 14.33 21.11
C ASP A 34 42.80 15.18 19.85
N ASP A 35 43.67 16.18 19.76
CA ASP A 35 43.91 17.07 18.63
C ASP A 35 44.36 16.27 17.41
N ASP A 36 43.43 15.99 16.48
CA ASP A 36 43.80 15.65 15.12
C ASP A 36 43.60 16.86 14.20
N LEU A 37 44.75 17.40 13.78
CA LEU A 37 44.93 18.39 12.72
C LEU A 37 44.26 17.92 11.43
N VAL A 38 42.99 18.31 11.23
CA VAL A 38 42.32 18.16 9.93
C VAL A 38 42.92 19.18 8.97
N VAL A 39 43.85 18.73 8.14
CA VAL A 39 44.16 19.36 6.86
C VAL A 39 42.86 19.36 6.05
N THR A 40 42.19 20.50 6.00
CA THR A 40 41.01 20.72 5.16
C THR A 40 41.45 20.64 3.70
N SER A 41 41.24 19.49 3.07
CA SER A 41 41.15 19.39 1.62
C SER A 41 39.97 20.26 1.14
N PRO A 42 40.04 20.87 -0.06
CA PRO A 42 38.93 21.63 -0.60
C PRO A 42 37.73 20.69 -0.72
N SER A 43 36.65 21.01 -0.01
CA SER A 43 35.45 20.19 0.10
C SER A 43 34.87 19.90 -1.29
N SER A 44 34.95 18.64 -1.73
CA SER A 44 34.25 18.20 -2.92
C SER A 44 32.74 18.31 -2.67
N SER A 45 32.03 18.98 -3.59
CA SER A 45 30.58 19.01 -3.62
C SER A 45 30.05 17.59 -3.75
N ARG A 46 29.07 17.23 -2.91
CA ARG A 46 28.44 15.91 -2.92
C ARG A 46 26.93 16.06 -3.13
N PRO A 47 26.31 15.21 -3.98
CA PRO A 47 24.86 15.25 -4.20
C PRO A 47 24.08 14.81 -2.95
N ILE A 48 24.70 13.99 -2.09
CA ILE A 48 24.14 13.56 -0.80
C ILE A 48 25.06 14.05 0.30
N VAL A 49 24.48 14.75 1.28
CA VAL A 49 25.19 15.23 2.48
C VAL A 49 24.50 14.72 3.73
N ASP A 50 25.29 14.13 4.63
CA ASP A 50 24.84 13.72 5.96
C ASP A 50 25.07 14.86 6.96
N ILE A 51 23.98 15.32 7.57
CA ILE A 51 23.95 16.38 8.58
C ILE A 51 24.08 15.78 9.99
N TYR A 52 23.93 14.45 10.13
CA TYR A 52 23.94 13.61 11.34
C TYR A 52 22.77 13.83 12.32
N ASP A 53 21.97 14.88 12.10
CA ASP A 53 20.82 15.24 12.91
C ASP A 53 19.56 15.31 12.03
N PRO A 54 18.36 14.99 12.58
CA PRO A 54 17.12 15.02 11.83
C PRO A 54 16.83 16.41 11.28
N VAL A 55 16.44 16.45 10.02
CA VAL A 55 16.00 17.65 9.35
C VAL A 55 14.48 17.65 9.26
N ASP A 56 13.85 18.77 9.58
CA ASP A 56 12.40 18.95 9.55
C ASP A 56 11.94 19.85 8.40
N ALA A 57 12.77 20.80 7.94
CA ALA A 57 12.41 21.73 6.89
C ALA A 57 13.60 22.25 6.09
N ILE A 58 13.30 22.72 4.88
CA ILE A 58 14.26 23.21 3.89
C ILE A 58 13.68 24.41 3.16
N SER A 59 14.52 25.40 2.85
CA SER A 59 14.14 26.55 2.02
C SER A 59 15.34 27.06 1.23
N SER A 60 15.12 27.49 -0.01
CA SER A 60 16.15 28.12 -0.84
C SER A 60 16.18 29.64 -0.67
N ASN A 61 17.29 30.27 -1.04
CA ASN A 61 17.41 31.72 -1.14
C ASN A 61 16.73 32.27 -2.42
N ARG A 62 16.83 33.58 -2.69
CA ARG A 62 16.18 34.19 -3.88
C ARG A 62 16.79 33.68 -5.18
N ASP A 63 18.12 33.60 -5.23
CA ASP A 63 18.86 33.24 -6.44
C ASP A 63 19.01 31.72 -6.64
N GLU A 64 18.48 30.92 -5.71
CA GLU A 64 18.59 29.46 -5.66
C GLU A 64 20.04 28.94 -5.65
N THR A 65 20.99 29.77 -5.21
CA THR A 65 22.40 29.42 -5.03
C THR A 65 22.72 28.89 -3.64
N ARG A 66 21.79 29.06 -2.69
CA ARG A 66 21.93 28.61 -1.30
C ARG A 66 20.63 28.02 -0.79
N VAL A 67 20.78 27.10 0.14
CA VAL A 67 19.67 26.40 0.78
C VAL A 67 19.92 26.38 2.28
N VAL A 68 18.90 26.73 3.06
CA VAL A 68 18.90 26.58 4.51
C VAL A 68 18.13 25.33 4.89
N VAL A 69 18.67 24.63 5.87
CA VAL A 69 18.12 23.40 6.43
C VAL A 69 17.95 23.59 7.93
N ALA A 70 16.78 23.18 8.44
CA ALA A 70 16.42 23.32 9.85
C ALA A 70 15.89 22.02 10.46
N GLY A 71 16.17 21.81 11.75
CA GLY A 71 15.72 20.61 12.47
C GLY A 71 15.68 20.75 13.99
N CYS A 72 14.85 19.91 14.61
CA CYS A 72 14.47 19.97 16.04
C CYS A 72 15.63 19.87 17.05
N ARG A 73 16.80 19.36 16.65
CA ARG A 73 18.01 19.30 17.50
C ARG A 73 18.89 20.54 17.44
N GLY A 74 18.32 21.67 17.01
CA GLY A 74 19.07 22.92 16.86
C GLY A 74 19.90 22.95 15.57
N VAL A 75 19.51 22.17 14.56
CA VAL A 75 20.11 22.27 13.24
C VAL A 75 19.59 23.52 12.57
N LEU A 76 20.49 24.43 12.22
CA LEU A 76 20.21 25.55 11.32
C LEU A 76 21.46 25.82 10.49
N ARG A 77 21.57 25.15 9.35
CA ARG A 77 22.76 25.19 8.49
C ARG A 77 22.41 25.72 7.11
N VAL A 78 23.30 26.52 6.54
CA VAL A 78 23.21 27.05 5.18
C VAL A 78 24.23 26.34 4.32
N PHE A 79 23.76 25.77 3.21
CA PHE A 79 24.55 25.12 2.18
C PHE A 79 24.55 25.97 0.92
N GLN A 80 25.69 26.02 0.24
CA GLN A 80 25.75 26.41 -1.16
C GLN A 80 25.19 25.27 -2.01
N PHE A 81 24.31 25.65 -2.93
CA PHE A 81 23.75 24.77 -3.94
C PHE A 81 24.48 25.02 -5.26
N ALA A 82 25.29 24.04 -5.67
CA ALA A 82 26.01 24.05 -6.94
C ALA A 82 25.56 22.88 -7.82
N GLU A 83 26.05 22.83 -9.06
CA GLU A 83 25.70 21.75 -10.00
C GLU A 83 26.11 20.37 -9.48
N ASP A 84 27.28 20.31 -8.85
CA ASP A 84 27.90 19.07 -8.38
C ASP A 84 27.49 18.67 -6.96
N GLY A 85 26.58 19.43 -6.32
CA GLY A 85 26.00 19.10 -5.02
C GLY A 85 26.10 20.22 -3.98
N PHE A 86 26.16 19.84 -2.72
CA PHE A 86 26.12 20.76 -1.58
C PHE A 86 27.50 21.01 -0.97
N GLN A 87 27.71 22.25 -0.54
CA GLN A 87 28.85 22.64 0.29
C GLN A 87 28.35 23.43 1.49
N GLN A 88 28.71 23.03 2.71
CA GLN A 88 28.29 23.75 3.91
C GLN A 88 29.00 25.10 3.98
N LEU A 89 28.24 26.20 4.17
CA LEU A 89 28.78 27.55 4.29
C LEU A 89 28.76 28.04 5.73
N ILE A 90 27.58 28.05 6.35
CA ILE A 90 27.34 28.71 7.64
C ILE A 90 26.52 27.79 8.53
N ASP A 91 26.88 27.73 9.80
CA ASP A 91 26.10 27.11 10.87
C ASP A 91 25.57 28.21 11.79
N LEU A 92 24.27 28.48 11.74
CA LEU A 92 23.59 29.58 12.44
C LEU A 92 23.12 29.18 13.85
N ARG A 93 23.69 28.12 14.45
CA ARG A 93 23.42 27.77 15.84
C ARG A 93 23.74 28.94 16.77
N SER A 94 22.80 29.28 17.67
CA SER A 94 23.06 30.26 18.74
C SER A 94 24.01 29.64 19.77
N ILE A 95 25.32 29.72 19.51
CA ILE A 95 26.37 29.38 20.48
C ILE A 95 26.67 30.65 21.27
N ARG A 96 25.91 30.92 22.34
CA ARG A 96 26.25 32.00 23.29
C ARG A 96 27.15 31.52 24.45
N SER A 97 27.31 30.22 24.62
CA SER A 97 28.18 29.56 25.59
C SER A 97 28.40 28.13 25.09
N ARG A 98 29.32 27.36 25.67
CA ARG A 98 29.56 25.92 25.33
C ARG A 98 28.33 24.99 25.48
N ARG A 99 27.12 25.53 25.63
CA ARG A 99 25.83 24.84 25.68
C ARG A 99 24.94 25.32 24.52
N LEU A 100 24.37 24.39 23.78
CA LEU A 100 23.39 24.65 22.71
C LEU A 100 22.15 25.35 23.31
N ASN A 101 21.80 26.52 22.79
CA ASN A 101 20.54 27.19 23.14
C ASN A 101 19.36 26.50 22.47
N LEU A 102 18.86 25.42 23.09
CA LEU A 102 17.67 24.67 22.66
C LEU A 102 16.35 25.46 22.84
N LEU A 103 16.40 26.66 23.41
CA LEU A 103 15.25 27.53 23.62
C LEU A 103 14.51 27.88 22.32
N TYR A 104 15.19 27.81 21.17
CA TYR A 104 14.62 28.10 19.85
C TYR A 104 14.93 26.99 18.84
N SER A 105 14.78 25.71 19.24
CA SER A 105 14.89 24.60 18.30
C SER A 105 13.95 24.80 17.10
N PRO A 106 14.48 24.92 15.87
CA PRO A 106 13.68 25.25 14.72
C PRO A 106 12.89 24.02 14.26
N SER A 107 11.58 24.20 14.04
CA SER A 107 10.66 23.20 13.50
C SER A 107 10.41 23.39 12.00
N ASN A 108 10.48 24.64 11.54
CA ASN A 108 10.28 25.01 10.15
C ASN A 108 11.17 26.22 9.82
N VAL A 109 11.47 26.40 8.53
CA VAL A 109 12.34 27.48 8.05
C VAL A 109 11.81 28.04 6.74
N ALA A 110 11.86 29.36 6.62
CA ALA A 110 11.63 30.07 5.38
C ALA A 110 12.73 31.10 5.15
N TRP A 111 13.22 31.19 3.93
CA TRP A 111 14.14 32.23 3.50
C TRP A 111 13.35 33.32 2.78
N SER A 112 13.59 34.59 3.12
CA SER A 112 12.96 35.70 2.40
C SER A 112 13.42 35.72 0.94
N LYS A 113 12.45 35.77 0.02
CA LYS A 113 12.70 35.89 -1.42
C LYS A 113 12.99 37.31 -1.87
N LEU A 114 12.80 38.30 -0.99
CA LEU A 114 13.06 39.72 -1.28
C LEU A 114 14.36 40.19 -0.60
N LYS A 115 14.58 39.79 0.66
CA LYS A 115 15.79 40.09 1.45
C LYS A 115 16.62 38.82 1.64
N ASP A 116 17.65 38.64 0.81
CA ASP A 116 18.50 37.44 0.84
C ASP A 116 19.27 37.26 2.17
N GLU A 117 19.38 38.33 2.97
CA GLU A 117 20.01 38.30 4.28
C GLU A 117 19.12 37.72 5.40
N LEU A 118 17.82 37.53 5.16
CA LEU A 118 16.85 37.24 6.22
C LEU A 118 16.27 35.82 6.12
N ILE A 119 16.34 35.10 7.24
CA ILE A 119 15.73 33.77 7.42
C ILE A 119 14.79 33.82 8.63
N ALA A 120 13.61 33.21 8.51
CA ALA A 120 12.68 33.01 9.61
C ALA A 120 12.62 31.53 10.00
N THR A 121 12.60 31.26 11.30
CA THR A 121 12.40 29.93 11.85
C THR A 121 11.27 29.93 12.86
N THR A 122 10.45 28.88 12.87
CA THR A 122 9.48 28.64 13.95
C THR A 122 10.05 27.67 14.97
N SER A 123 9.61 27.74 16.21
CA SER A 123 10.04 26.81 17.26
C SER A 123 8.88 26.15 18.00
N ASN A 124 9.21 25.04 18.68
CA ASN A 124 8.23 24.25 19.43
C ASN A 124 7.62 24.98 20.63
N ASN A 125 8.26 26.04 21.13
CA ASN A 125 7.74 26.90 22.19
C ASN A 125 6.84 28.04 21.69
N GLY A 126 6.53 28.09 20.38
CA GLY A 126 5.68 29.11 19.78
C GLY A 126 6.40 30.40 19.35
N ALA A 127 7.72 30.47 19.53
CA ALA A 127 8.47 31.62 19.04
C ALA A 127 8.69 31.57 17.52
N VAL A 128 8.73 32.75 16.92
CA VAL A 128 9.17 32.97 15.54
C VAL A 128 10.43 33.80 15.61
N VAL A 129 11.54 33.26 15.13
CA VAL A 129 12.87 33.87 15.26
C VAL A 129 13.37 34.27 13.88
N LEU A 130 13.88 35.49 13.77
CA LEU A 130 14.47 36.04 12.56
C LEU A 130 15.99 36.09 12.70
N TRP A 131 16.65 35.58 11.68
CA TRP A 131 18.09 35.42 11.60
C TRP A 131 18.63 36.23 10.45
N ASN A 132 19.71 36.97 10.72
CA ASN A 132 20.48 37.62 9.69
C ASN A 132 21.62 36.69 9.27
N VAL A 133 21.60 36.23 8.03
CA VAL A 133 22.57 35.27 7.46
C VAL A 133 23.97 35.88 7.37
N ILE A 134 24.06 37.17 7.02
CA ILE A 134 25.34 37.87 6.87
C ILE A 134 25.99 38.10 8.23
N LYS A 135 25.20 38.53 9.23
CA LYS A 135 25.68 38.80 10.59
C LYS A 135 25.80 37.54 11.45
N GLY A 136 25.25 36.41 11.00
CA GLY A 136 25.26 35.14 11.73
C GLY A 136 24.56 35.18 13.09
N ARG A 137 23.59 36.09 13.29
CA ARG A 137 22.95 36.31 14.60
C ARG A 137 21.44 36.52 14.49
N ILE A 138 20.76 36.30 15.61
CA ILE A 138 19.35 36.62 15.76
C ILE A 138 19.18 38.13 15.64
N GLU A 139 18.29 38.56 14.75
CA GLU A 139 17.92 39.95 14.55
C GLU A 139 16.73 40.30 15.43
N MET A 140 15.66 39.50 15.37
CA MET A 140 14.41 39.70 16.08
C MET A 140 13.80 38.36 16.51
N HIS A 141 12.94 38.37 17.52
CA HIS A 141 12.15 37.20 17.88
C HIS A 141 10.77 37.63 18.39
N TYR A 142 9.73 36.93 17.94
CA TYR A 142 8.36 37.16 18.35
C TYR A 142 7.87 35.98 19.18
N LYS A 143 7.21 36.25 20.31
CA LYS A 143 6.60 35.22 21.17
C LYS A 143 5.09 35.43 21.28
N ALA A 144 4.41 35.32 20.15
CA ALA A 144 2.97 35.56 20.04
C ALA A 144 2.13 34.29 20.22
N HIS A 145 2.61 33.13 19.74
CA HIS A 145 1.86 31.88 19.83
C HIS A 145 1.94 31.25 21.22
N GLN A 146 0.83 30.65 21.66
CA GLN A 146 0.73 29.97 22.95
C GLN A 146 1.21 28.51 22.89
N ARG A 147 1.22 27.94 21.68
CA ARG A 147 1.67 26.56 21.40
C ARG A 147 2.72 26.58 20.29
N SER A 148 3.23 25.39 19.96
CA SER A 148 4.24 25.19 18.91
C SER A 148 3.84 25.87 17.60
N ALA A 149 4.70 26.74 17.11
CA ALA A 149 4.63 27.30 15.77
C ALA A 149 5.08 26.22 14.78
N THR A 150 4.26 26.01 13.75
CA THR A 150 4.35 24.87 12.83
C THR A 150 4.94 25.25 11.47
N VAL A 151 4.70 26.48 11.03
CA VAL A 151 5.10 26.96 9.71
C VAL A 151 5.19 28.48 9.70
N VAL A 152 6.08 29.00 8.87
CA VAL A 152 6.33 30.42 8.63
C VAL A 152 6.52 30.65 7.15
N HIS A 153 6.06 31.79 6.64
CA HIS A 153 6.21 32.15 5.23
C HIS A 153 6.36 33.66 5.07
N PHE A 154 7.36 34.09 4.30
CA PHE A 154 7.53 35.50 3.94
C PHE A 154 6.55 35.91 2.85
N HIS A 155 6.14 37.17 2.87
CA HIS A 155 5.37 37.73 1.78
C HIS A 155 6.25 37.90 0.54
N LEU A 156 5.70 37.65 -0.64
CA LEU A 156 6.48 37.55 -1.88
C LEU A 156 6.70 38.89 -2.59
N SER A 157 5.91 39.92 -2.27
CA SER A 157 6.06 41.27 -2.85
C SER A 157 6.36 42.38 -1.84
N ASN A 158 6.16 42.10 -0.55
CA ASN A 158 6.41 43.06 0.54
C ASN A 158 7.46 42.45 1.47
N GLU A 159 8.63 43.06 1.48
CA GLU A 159 9.80 42.57 2.21
C GLU A 159 9.64 42.58 3.73
N ASN A 160 8.66 43.31 4.26
CA ASN A 160 8.46 43.50 5.70
C ASN A 160 7.32 42.66 6.26
N LEU A 161 6.62 41.87 5.45
CA LEU A 161 5.51 41.05 5.93
C LEU A 161 5.89 39.57 6.05
N LEU A 162 5.47 38.97 7.16
CA LEU A 162 5.69 37.57 7.49
C LEU A 162 4.42 37.00 8.12
N ILE A 163 4.07 35.75 7.82
CA ILE A 163 3.01 35.02 8.53
C ILE A 163 3.54 33.78 9.20
N SER A 164 2.97 33.41 10.34
CA SER A 164 3.20 32.12 10.98
C SER A 164 1.92 31.48 11.46
N GLY A 165 1.89 30.14 11.47
CA GLY A 165 0.77 29.33 11.91
C GLY A 165 1.19 28.36 13.00
N SER A 166 0.25 28.00 13.87
CA SER A 166 0.55 27.28 15.10
C SER A 166 -0.50 26.23 15.46
N ARG A 167 -0.11 25.35 16.39
CA ARG A 167 -1.00 24.39 17.06
C ARG A 167 -2.02 25.03 18.01
N ASP A 168 -2.02 26.34 18.15
CA ASP A 168 -3.07 27.11 18.85
C ASP A 168 -4.23 27.53 17.91
N ALA A 169 -4.25 27.00 16.67
CA ALA A 169 -5.24 27.32 15.64
C ALA A 169 -5.24 28.80 15.19
N ALA A 170 -4.20 29.56 15.53
CA ALA A 170 -4.04 30.95 15.12
C ALA A 170 -2.95 31.10 14.05
N VAL A 171 -3.17 32.07 13.16
CA VAL A 171 -2.15 32.64 12.28
C VAL A 171 -1.84 34.05 12.76
N PHE A 172 -0.58 34.42 12.88
CA PHE A 172 -0.17 35.81 13.10
C PHE A 172 0.47 36.38 11.83
N LEU A 173 0.17 37.64 11.55
CA LEU A 173 0.85 38.48 10.57
C LEU A 173 1.76 39.46 11.32
N TYR A 174 3.02 39.47 10.94
CA TYR A 174 4.05 40.34 11.48
C TYR A 174 4.45 41.36 10.43
N ASP A 175 4.69 42.57 10.91
CA ASP A 175 5.46 43.58 10.19
C ASP A 175 6.84 43.66 10.85
N LEU A 176 7.89 43.43 10.06
CA LEU A 176 9.27 43.40 10.55
C LEU A 176 9.74 44.73 11.14
N ARG A 177 9.00 45.81 10.89
CA ARG A 177 9.25 47.15 11.45
C ARG A 177 8.72 47.29 12.88
N GLU A 178 7.77 46.44 13.25
CA GLU A 178 7.12 46.43 14.56
C GLU A 178 7.64 45.27 15.43
N GLN A 179 7.65 45.47 16.75
CA GLN A 179 8.08 44.45 17.72
C GLN A 179 6.97 43.45 18.07
N GLU A 180 5.70 43.81 17.81
CA GLU A 180 4.52 42.99 18.10
C GLU A 180 3.84 42.55 16.79
N PRO A 181 3.12 41.41 16.79
CA PRO A 181 2.34 41.01 15.64
C PRO A 181 1.26 42.04 15.32
N VAL A 182 1.11 42.36 14.04
CA VAL A 182 0.13 43.36 13.56
C VAL A 182 -1.30 42.81 13.66
N LYS A 183 -1.48 41.53 13.32
CA LYS A 183 -2.81 40.95 13.22
C LYS A 183 -2.82 39.46 13.53
N LYS A 184 -3.94 39.01 14.08
CA LYS A 184 -4.24 37.60 14.37
C LYS A 184 -5.42 37.15 13.51
N PHE A 185 -5.28 36.01 12.85
CA PHE A 185 -6.39 35.32 12.17
C PHE A 185 -6.67 34.01 12.88
N GLY A 186 -7.94 33.69 13.09
CA GLY A 186 -8.34 32.47 13.80
C GLY A 186 -8.04 32.46 15.30
N GLY A 187 -7.82 31.27 15.87
CA GLY A 187 -7.53 31.08 17.30
C GLY A 187 -8.74 31.13 18.24
N THR A 188 -9.96 31.02 17.71
CA THR A 188 -11.20 30.74 18.44
C THR A 188 -11.56 29.25 18.33
N ASN A 189 -12.37 28.71 19.26
CA ASN A 189 -12.79 27.29 19.33
C ASN A 189 -13.42 26.69 18.05
N SER A 190 -13.66 27.49 17.01
CA SER A 190 -14.17 27.05 15.70
C SER A 190 -13.07 26.61 14.72
N TYR A 191 -11.80 26.80 15.04
CA TYR A 191 -10.66 26.45 14.18
C TYR A 191 -9.79 25.38 14.85
N ASP A 192 -9.08 24.61 14.03
CA ASP A 192 -8.19 23.54 14.50
C ASP A 192 -6.72 23.87 14.23
N VAL A 193 -5.82 23.03 14.75
CA VAL A 193 -4.36 23.13 14.63
C VAL A 193 -3.94 23.34 13.18
N ILE A 194 -3.16 24.39 12.94
CA ILE A 194 -2.63 24.68 11.61
C ILE A 194 -1.42 23.78 11.35
N ARG A 195 -1.38 23.17 10.16
CA ARG A 195 -0.30 22.27 9.74
C ARG A 195 0.62 22.90 8.72
N ASP A 196 0.04 23.57 7.74
CA ASP A 196 0.76 24.23 6.66
C ASP A 196 0.05 25.52 6.27
N LEU A 197 0.82 26.44 5.72
CA LEU A 197 0.33 27.70 5.19
C LEU A 197 1.23 28.21 4.08
N SER A 198 0.69 29.02 3.19
CA SER A 198 1.45 29.65 2.12
C SER A 198 0.79 30.95 1.67
N PHE A 199 1.59 31.99 1.44
CA PHE A 199 1.13 33.18 0.74
C PHE A 199 0.87 32.87 -0.74
N CYS A 200 -0.11 33.54 -1.32
CA CYS A 200 -0.40 33.40 -2.74
C CYS A 200 0.79 33.84 -3.62
N LEU A 201 1.12 33.00 -4.60
CA LEU A 201 2.28 33.19 -5.49
C LEU A 201 2.04 34.30 -6.54
N HIS A 202 0.78 34.53 -6.92
CA HIS A 202 0.40 35.37 -8.05
C HIS A 202 0.25 36.84 -7.68
N GLN A 203 0.67 37.73 -8.59
CA GLN A 203 0.84 39.14 -8.26
C GLN A 203 -0.44 39.89 -7.89
N ASP A 204 -1.55 39.50 -8.52
CA ASP A 204 -2.85 40.12 -8.29
C ASP A 204 -3.44 39.79 -6.90
N GLN A 205 -2.91 38.78 -6.22
CA GLN A 205 -3.46 38.21 -4.98
C GLN A 205 -2.43 38.09 -3.85
N HIS A 206 -1.33 38.85 -3.90
CA HIS A 206 -0.25 38.75 -2.91
C HIS A 206 -0.73 38.86 -1.44
N ASP A 207 -1.74 39.69 -1.19
CA ASP A 207 -2.30 39.89 0.14
C ASP A 207 -3.13 38.71 0.66
N GLN A 208 -3.29 37.64 -0.13
CA GLN A 208 -4.03 36.43 0.23
C GLN A 208 -3.08 35.31 0.66
N PHE A 209 -3.56 34.45 1.55
CA PHE A 209 -2.83 33.27 1.99
C PHE A 209 -3.77 32.10 2.24
N VAL A 210 -3.24 30.89 2.14
CA VAL A 210 -3.97 29.64 2.32
C VAL A 210 -3.44 28.91 3.54
N THR A 211 -4.32 28.28 4.31
CA THR A 211 -3.99 27.48 5.49
C THR A 211 -4.68 26.12 5.43
N CYS A 212 -4.02 25.08 5.93
CA CYS A 212 -4.64 23.78 6.17
C CYS A 212 -4.55 23.40 7.65
N ASP A 213 -5.56 22.67 8.12
CA ASP A 213 -5.69 22.32 9.52
C ASP A 213 -5.87 20.81 9.79
N ASP A 214 -5.88 20.47 11.08
CA ASP A 214 -6.09 19.11 11.57
C ASP A 214 -7.49 18.55 11.27
N SER A 215 -8.48 19.41 11.04
CA SER A 215 -9.83 19.00 10.63
C SER A 215 -9.90 18.56 9.15
N GLY A 216 -8.85 18.83 8.37
CA GLY A 216 -8.83 18.56 6.93
C GLY A 216 -9.43 19.69 6.08
N ALA A 217 -9.68 20.85 6.69
CA ALA A 217 -10.23 22.01 6.00
C ALA A 217 -9.11 22.88 5.42
N ILE A 218 -9.35 23.37 4.20
CA ILE A 218 -8.53 24.40 3.56
C ILE A 218 -9.26 25.72 3.66
N ARG A 219 -8.54 26.78 4.03
CA ARG A 219 -9.07 28.13 4.16
C ARG A 219 -8.20 29.11 3.39
N LEU A 220 -8.83 29.95 2.58
CA LEU A 220 -8.22 31.11 1.92
C LEU A 220 -8.57 32.36 2.72
N TRP A 221 -7.59 33.18 2.99
CA TRP A 221 -7.69 34.40 3.79
C TRP A 221 -7.18 35.59 2.98
N ASP A 222 -7.61 36.80 3.36
CA ASP A 222 -7.08 38.07 2.81
C ASP A 222 -6.64 38.92 3.99
N THR A 223 -5.35 39.30 3.99
CA THR A 223 -4.74 40.03 5.11
C THR A 223 -5.42 41.38 5.37
N ARG A 224 -5.99 41.98 4.32
CA ARG A 224 -6.65 43.29 4.35
C ARG A 224 -8.09 43.22 4.86
N LYS A 225 -8.74 42.06 4.74
CA LYS A 225 -10.12 41.84 5.19
C LYS A 225 -10.15 41.33 6.63
N GLY A 226 -11.34 41.27 7.24
CA GLY A 226 -11.50 40.85 8.64
C GLY A 226 -11.04 39.42 8.93
N ASP A 227 -11.23 38.97 10.18
CA ASP A 227 -10.68 37.69 10.68
C ASP A 227 -11.49 36.45 10.24
N LYS A 228 -12.14 36.52 9.08
CA LYS A 228 -12.92 35.43 8.48
C LYS A 228 -12.29 35.00 7.17
N PRO A 229 -12.29 33.69 6.86
CA PRO A 229 -11.78 33.21 5.58
C PRO A 229 -12.69 33.66 4.44
N LEU A 230 -12.09 33.97 3.29
CA LEU A 230 -12.78 34.24 2.03
C LEU A 230 -13.48 32.98 1.49
N ILE A 231 -12.76 31.86 1.55
CA ILE A 231 -13.22 30.54 1.08
C ILE A 231 -12.81 29.54 2.15
N GLN A 232 -13.72 28.62 2.49
CA GLN A 232 -13.47 27.50 3.38
C GLN A 232 -14.21 26.28 2.85
N PHE A 233 -13.51 25.14 2.79
CA PHE A 233 -14.11 23.86 2.40
C PHE A 233 -13.37 22.68 3.04
N PRO A 234 -14.07 21.56 3.32
CA PRO A 234 -13.44 20.32 3.77
C PRO A 234 -12.76 19.63 2.59
N ALA A 235 -11.43 19.48 2.64
CA ALA A 235 -10.66 18.88 1.56
C ALA A 235 -10.37 17.39 1.80
N HIS A 236 -10.02 17.03 3.04
CA HIS A 236 -9.56 15.69 3.39
C HIS A 236 -10.38 15.07 4.52
N GLN A 237 -10.43 13.73 4.53
CA GLN A 237 -10.98 12.97 5.66
C GLN A 237 -9.86 12.76 6.69
N GLY A 238 -9.78 13.68 7.66
CA GLY A 238 -8.66 13.79 8.60
C GLY A 238 -7.73 14.95 8.24
N TYR A 239 -6.58 15.06 8.92
CA TYR A 239 -5.74 16.24 8.80
C TYR A 239 -5.16 16.45 7.40
N ALA A 240 -5.19 17.69 6.94
CA ALA A 240 -4.51 18.13 5.73
C ALA A 240 -3.08 18.54 6.12
N ALA A 241 -2.10 17.75 5.67
CA ALA A 241 -0.72 17.84 6.12
C ALA A 241 0.07 18.96 5.43
N SER A 242 -0.22 19.21 4.15
CA SER A 242 0.52 20.19 3.35
C SER A 242 -0.35 20.82 2.26
N ILE A 243 0.03 22.04 1.89
CA ILE A 243 -0.56 22.80 0.78
C ILE A 243 0.55 23.22 -0.18
N ALA A 244 0.29 23.07 -1.48
CA ALA A 244 1.12 23.65 -2.53
C ALA A 244 0.24 24.44 -3.50
N LEU A 245 0.58 25.71 -3.70
CA LEU A 245 -0.07 26.56 -4.69
C LEU A 245 0.57 26.35 -6.07
N ASN A 246 -0.25 26.30 -7.11
CA ASN A 246 0.27 26.14 -8.45
C ASN A 246 0.95 27.46 -8.90
N PRO A 247 2.22 27.41 -9.37
CA PRO A 247 2.97 28.61 -9.74
C PRO A 247 2.46 29.27 -11.02
N ARG A 248 1.63 28.60 -11.83
CA ARG A 248 1.10 29.11 -13.11
C ARG A 248 -0.39 29.40 -13.04
N GLU A 249 -1.17 28.46 -12.50
CA GLU A 249 -2.61 28.60 -12.40
C GLU A 249 -3.02 29.11 -11.02
N ARG A 250 -3.40 30.39 -10.94
CA ARG A 250 -3.71 31.06 -9.67
C ARG A 250 -4.80 30.41 -8.81
N HIS A 251 -5.70 29.67 -9.44
CA HIS A 251 -6.84 29.07 -8.75
C HIS A 251 -6.60 27.62 -8.38
N LEU A 252 -5.48 27.01 -8.80
CA LEU A 252 -5.17 25.62 -8.48
C LEU A 252 -4.36 25.50 -7.19
N ILE A 253 -4.90 24.71 -6.27
CA ILE A 253 -4.29 24.40 -4.98
C ILE A 253 -4.20 22.88 -4.86
N ALA A 254 -3.00 22.37 -4.62
CA ALA A 254 -2.81 20.97 -4.25
C ALA A 254 -2.75 20.84 -2.73
N SER A 255 -3.39 19.81 -2.20
CA SER A 255 -3.39 19.48 -0.79
C SER A 255 -3.06 18.01 -0.57
N GLY A 256 -2.18 17.74 0.39
CA GLY A 256 -1.82 16.39 0.80
C GLY A 256 -2.56 15.99 2.06
N GLY A 257 -3.28 14.87 2.00
CA GLY A 257 -3.99 14.33 3.15
C GLY A 257 -3.18 13.26 3.88
N GLY A 258 -2.92 13.52 5.16
CA GLY A 258 -2.09 12.64 5.96
C GLY A 258 -2.79 11.35 6.39
N ARG A 259 -4.11 11.34 6.54
CA ARG A 259 -4.86 10.11 6.90
C ARG A 259 -5.57 9.47 5.72
N ASP A 260 -6.11 10.28 4.80
CA ASP A 260 -6.84 9.77 3.65
C ASP A 260 -5.94 9.29 2.51
N LYS A 261 -4.61 9.59 2.55
CA LYS A 261 -3.61 9.18 1.56
C LYS A 261 -3.92 9.67 0.14
N PHE A 262 -4.54 10.84 0.04
CA PHE A 262 -4.80 11.46 -1.24
C PHE A 262 -4.02 12.76 -1.40
N ILE A 263 -3.55 13.00 -2.61
CA ILE A 263 -3.22 14.35 -3.08
C ILE A 263 -4.43 14.83 -3.88
N LYS A 264 -5.05 15.92 -3.44
CA LYS A 264 -6.22 16.50 -4.09
C LYS A 264 -5.86 17.86 -4.66
N VAL A 265 -6.24 18.11 -5.91
CA VAL A 265 -6.08 19.40 -6.57
C VAL A 265 -7.43 20.06 -6.69
N TRP A 266 -7.53 21.30 -6.23
CA TRP A 266 -8.76 22.07 -6.14
C TRP A 266 -8.68 23.30 -7.02
N ASN A 267 -9.76 23.58 -7.76
CA ASN A 267 -9.95 24.85 -8.44
C ASN A 267 -10.78 25.80 -7.56
N CYS A 268 -10.12 26.80 -6.98
CA CYS A 268 -10.72 27.81 -6.10
C CYS A 268 -11.21 29.07 -6.83
N SER A 269 -11.48 28.99 -8.14
CA SER A 269 -12.12 30.08 -8.89
C SER A 269 -13.55 30.37 -8.40
N SER A 270 -14.24 29.35 -7.90
CA SER A 270 -15.56 29.47 -7.27
C SER A 270 -15.42 29.66 -5.75
N SER A 271 -16.35 30.41 -5.15
CA SER A 271 -16.40 30.63 -3.70
C SER A 271 -16.64 29.36 -2.87
N ARG A 272 -17.09 28.26 -3.50
CA ARG A 272 -17.33 26.97 -2.85
C ARG A 272 -16.93 25.82 -3.76
N PRO A 273 -15.67 25.37 -3.74
CA PRO A 273 -15.28 24.17 -4.48
C PRO A 273 -16.00 22.95 -3.87
N SER A 274 -16.78 22.23 -4.68
CA SER A 274 -17.60 21.10 -4.23
C SER A 274 -16.89 19.75 -4.32
N ALA A 275 -15.90 19.63 -5.21
CA ALA A 275 -15.14 18.42 -5.45
C ALA A 275 -13.72 18.75 -5.95
N PRO A 276 -12.74 17.86 -5.72
CA PRO A 276 -11.40 18.03 -6.28
C PRO A 276 -11.45 17.89 -7.80
N THR A 277 -10.66 18.70 -8.51
CA THR A 277 -10.49 18.62 -9.97
C THR A 277 -9.64 17.41 -10.35
N TYR A 278 -8.59 17.13 -9.57
CA TYR A 278 -7.78 15.92 -9.71
C TYR A 278 -7.57 15.28 -8.33
N GLN A 279 -7.51 13.95 -8.30
CA GLN A 279 -7.27 13.19 -7.09
C GLN A 279 -6.29 12.07 -7.40
N VAL A 280 -5.16 12.05 -6.71
CA VAL A 280 -4.10 11.04 -6.83
C VAL A 280 -4.09 10.22 -5.55
N GLU A 281 -4.13 8.90 -5.67
CA GLU A 281 -4.06 7.97 -4.54
C GLU A 281 -2.60 7.61 -4.26
N THR A 282 -2.14 7.86 -3.04
CA THR A 282 -0.77 7.53 -2.62
C THR A 282 -0.76 6.25 -1.78
N MET A 283 0.34 5.50 -1.83
CA MET A 283 0.48 4.26 -1.06
C MET A 283 0.49 4.50 0.47
N ALA A 284 0.97 5.67 0.87
CA ALA A 284 1.17 6.07 2.26
C ALA A 284 0.59 7.47 2.57
N PRO A 285 0.34 7.77 3.86
CA PRO A 285 0.06 9.12 4.38
C PRO A 285 0.90 10.25 3.77
N VAL A 286 0.29 11.22 3.10
CA VAL A 286 1.02 12.33 2.48
C VAL A 286 1.53 13.30 3.55
N GLY A 287 2.82 13.63 3.51
CA GLY A 287 3.48 14.56 4.42
C GLY A 287 3.70 15.94 3.83
N ARG A 288 4.42 16.03 2.70
CA ARG A 288 4.62 17.27 1.96
C ARG A 288 4.25 17.09 0.50
N VAL A 289 3.79 18.19 -0.10
CA VAL A 289 3.47 18.29 -1.52
C VAL A 289 4.17 19.52 -2.10
N CYS A 290 4.68 19.44 -3.32
CA CYS A 290 5.31 20.55 -4.01
C CYS A 290 4.96 20.51 -5.51
N TRP A 291 4.50 21.62 -6.07
CA TRP A 291 4.27 21.72 -7.52
C TRP A 291 5.59 21.82 -8.27
N SER A 292 5.63 21.20 -9.45
CA SER A 292 6.71 21.43 -10.40
C SER A 292 6.76 22.90 -10.80
N GLN A 293 7.98 23.42 -10.87
CA GLN A 293 8.26 24.77 -11.34
C GLN A 293 8.57 24.82 -12.84
N ASP A 294 8.64 23.65 -13.49
CA ASP A 294 8.94 23.47 -14.90
C ASP A 294 7.85 24.09 -15.79
N PRO A 295 8.19 25.02 -16.71
CA PRO A 295 7.22 25.54 -17.68
C PRO A 295 6.65 24.48 -18.62
N THR A 296 7.36 23.37 -18.86
CA THR A 296 6.94 22.33 -19.81
C THR A 296 6.01 21.29 -19.19
N ASN A 297 6.21 20.98 -17.90
CA ASN A 297 5.49 19.92 -17.20
C ASN A 297 4.58 20.47 -16.09
N VAL A 298 3.53 21.19 -16.50
CA VAL A 298 2.59 21.89 -15.59
C VAL A 298 1.80 20.94 -14.67
N PHE A 299 1.69 19.67 -15.05
CA PHE A 299 0.88 18.67 -14.35
C PHE A 299 1.67 17.86 -13.30
N HIS A 300 2.94 18.19 -13.07
CA HIS A 300 3.78 17.43 -12.14
C HIS A 300 3.70 17.94 -10.70
N ILE A 301 3.54 17.01 -9.76
CA ILE A 301 3.53 17.25 -8.32
C ILE A 301 4.49 16.27 -7.64
N ALA A 302 5.43 16.77 -6.85
CA ALA A 302 6.24 15.97 -5.96
C ALA A 302 5.54 15.77 -4.62
N SER A 303 5.70 14.60 -4.02
CA SER A 303 5.17 14.27 -2.70
C SER A 303 6.12 13.38 -1.91
N CYS A 304 6.09 13.51 -0.59
CA CYS A 304 6.69 12.54 0.32
C CYS A 304 5.66 12.10 1.36
N ALA A 305 5.92 10.95 1.99
CA ALA A 305 5.05 10.41 3.02
C ALA A 305 5.52 10.75 4.45
N VAL A 306 4.56 10.82 5.37
CA VAL A 306 4.83 11.03 6.81
C VAL A 306 5.43 9.78 7.45
N VAL A 307 4.95 8.59 7.04
CA VAL A 307 5.32 7.29 7.62
C VAL A 307 5.19 6.21 6.55
N ASN A 308 5.89 5.08 6.73
CA ASN A 308 5.86 3.84 5.94
C ASN A 308 6.52 3.91 4.57
N ASP A 309 6.59 5.11 3.98
CA ASP A 309 7.25 5.32 2.70
C ASP A 309 8.33 6.40 2.86
N MET A 310 9.54 6.06 2.43
CA MET A 310 10.74 6.89 2.53
C MET A 310 11.06 7.55 1.19
N ASN A 311 10.34 7.17 0.14
CA ASN A 311 10.62 7.60 -1.21
C ASN A 311 10.05 8.99 -1.48
N VAL A 312 10.67 9.68 -2.43
CA VAL A 312 10.11 10.90 -3.02
C VAL A 312 9.46 10.52 -4.34
N HIS A 313 8.15 10.75 -4.44
CA HIS A 313 7.37 10.43 -5.62
C HIS A 313 7.02 11.69 -6.40
N ILE A 314 7.12 11.63 -7.72
CA ILE A 314 6.59 12.66 -8.62
C ILE A 314 5.43 12.06 -9.39
N TRP A 315 4.31 12.75 -9.35
CA TRP A 315 3.05 12.37 -9.96
C TRP A 315 2.74 13.27 -11.13
N ASP A 316 2.18 12.72 -12.20
CA ASP A 316 1.44 13.49 -13.18
C ASP A 316 -0.03 13.45 -12.75
N ILE A 317 -0.65 14.60 -12.46
CA ILE A 317 -2.03 14.64 -11.97
C ILE A 317 -3.06 14.08 -12.95
N ARG A 318 -2.69 13.97 -14.23
CA ARG A 318 -3.51 13.32 -15.26
C ARG A 318 -3.51 11.80 -15.12
N ARG A 319 -2.56 11.25 -14.36
CA ARG A 319 -2.38 9.82 -14.11
C ARG A 319 -2.36 9.53 -12.59
N PRO A 320 -3.53 9.32 -11.97
CA PRO A 320 -3.64 9.31 -10.52
C PRO A 320 -3.20 8.03 -9.81
N PHE A 321 -2.96 6.94 -10.54
CA PHE A 321 -2.74 5.61 -9.95
C PHE A 321 -1.28 5.16 -9.88
N LEU A 322 -0.37 5.80 -10.62
CA LEU A 322 1.04 5.42 -10.60
C LEU A 322 1.94 6.66 -10.70
N PRO A 323 2.97 6.76 -9.86
CA PRO A 323 3.93 7.85 -9.95
C PRO A 323 4.68 7.81 -11.29
N PHE A 324 4.97 9.01 -11.80
CA PHE A 324 5.81 9.24 -12.97
C PHE A 324 7.29 8.94 -12.67
N ALA A 325 7.75 9.35 -11.50
CA ALA A 325 9.11 9.12 -11.01
C ALA A 325 9.11 8.78 -9.52
N SER A 326 10.08 7.96 -9.11
CA SER A 326 10.38 7.67 -7.70
C SER A 326 11.88 7.79 -7.45
N PHE A 327 12.23 8.30 -6.28
CA PHE A 327 13.61 8.38 -5.78
C PHE A 327 13.71 7.67 -4.43
N GLU A 328 14.69 6.77 -4.29
CA GLU A 328 14.86 5.83 -3.17
C GLU A 328 16.16 6.06 -2.40
N ASP A 329 16.50 7.33 -2.15
CA ASP A 329 17.79 7.70 -1.53
C ASP A 329 17.72 7.85 0.00
N HIS A 330 16.52 8.02 0.55
CA HIS A 330 16.33 8.24 1.99
C HIS A 330 16.14 6.93 2.76
N SER A 331 16.64 6.91 3.99
CA SER A 331 16.56 5.74 4.90
C SER A 331 15.52 5.88 6.01
N ASP A 332 14.89 7.05 6.11
CA ASP A 332 13.79 7.37 7.02
C ASP A 332 12.85 8.39 6.35
N SER A 333 11.77 8.76 7.02
CA SER A 333 10.75 9.67 6.48
C SER A 333 11.33 11.02 6.04
N VAL A 334 10.96 11.41 4.81
CA VAL A 334 11.28 12.69 4.20
C VAL A 334 10.33 13.76 4.72
N THR A 335 10.89 14.87 5.20
CA THR A 335 10.16 15.93 5.91
C THR A 335 9.97 17.20 5.08
N GLY A 336 10.85 17.42 4.12
CA GLY A 336 10.86 18.62 3.28
C GLY A 336 11.27 18.31 1.85
N ILE A 337 10.66 19.02 0.91
CA ILE A 337 10.92 18.93 -0.52
C ILE A 337 11.00 20.35 -1.05
N TRP A 338 12.03 20.65 -1.82
CA TRP A 338 12.16 21.90 -2.56
C TRP A 338 12.52 21.60 -4.01
N TRP A 339 11.69 22.09 -4.94
CA TRP A 339 11.94 22.00 -6.37
C TRP A 339 12.52 23.32 -6.87
N SER A 340 13.66 23.28 -7.56
CA SER A 340 14.28 24.47 -8.13
C SER A 340 13.45 25.04 -9.29
N LEU A 341 13.27 26.36 -9.27
CA LEU A 341 12.65 27.12 -10.35
C LEU A 341 13.62 27.37 -11.51
N ARG A 342 14.91 27.60 -11.22
CA ARG A 342 15.96 27.84 -12.22
C ARG A 342 16.39 26.57 -12.95
N HIS A 343 16.42 25.45 -12.24
CA HIS A 343 16.81 24.13 -12.76
C HIS A 343 15.68 23.13 -12.52
N PRO A 344 14.65 23.08 -13.39
CA PRO A 344 13.49 22.22 -13.18
C PRO A 344 13.79 20.72 -13.20
N ASP A 345 14.97 20.34 -13.70
CA ASP A 345 15.54 18.99 -13.66
C ASP A 345 16.05 18.58 -12.26
N ARG A 346 16.11 19.52 -11.30
CA ARG A 346 16.69 19.33 -9.98
C ARG A 346 15.65 19.48 -8.87
N LEU A 347 15.63 18.50 -7.97
CA LEU A 347 14.77 18.46 -6.79
C LEU A 347 15.65 18.18 -5.57
N VAL A 348 15.41 18.86 -4.47
CA VAL A 348 16.12 18.63 -3.20
C VAL A 348 15.14 18.11 -2.16
N SER A 349 15.53 17.08 -1.43
CA SER A 349 14.77 16.59 -0.29
C SER A 349 15.62 16.48 0.96
N CYS A 350 14.95 16.52 2.10
CA CYS A 350 15.56 16.31 3.40
C CYS A 350 14.69 15.42 4.29
N GLY A 351 15.32 14.67 5.20
CA GLY A 351 14.62 13.69 6.02
C GLY A 351 15.07 13.62 7.47
N LYS A 352 14.34 12.82 8.25
CA LYS A 352 14.67 12.52 9.65
C LYS A 352 15.92 11.64 9.81
N ASP A 353 16.34 11.01 8.72
CA ASP A 353 17.61 10.32 8.61
C ASP A 353 18.83 11.25 8.72
N GLY A 354 18.62 12.56 8.58
CA GLY A 354 19.67 13.58 8.57
C GLY A 354 20.33 13.75 7.21
N LEU A 355 19.76 13.16 6.15
CA LEU A 355 20.26 13.30 4.80
C LEU A 355 19.66 14.53 4.12
N LEU A 356 20.50 15.22 3.36
CA LEU A 356 20.14 16.20 2.35
C LEU A 356 20.52 15.62 0.99
N VAL A 357 19.53 15.41 0.12
CA VAL A 357 19.71 14.71 -1.16
C VAL A 357 19.33 15.61 -2.32
N LEU A 358 20.21 15.69 -3.32
CA LEU A 358 19.98 16.30 -4.62
C LEU A 358 19.54 15.22 -5.62
N HIS A 359 18.27 15.24 -5.98
CA HIS A 359 17.67 14.41 -7.00
C HIS A 359 17.80 15.07 -8.37
N ARG A 360 18.30 14.32 -9.34
CA ARG A 360 18.31 14.70 -10.75
C ARG A 360 17.25 13.90 -11.49
N MET A 361 16.44 14.58 -12.31
CA MET A 361 15.38 13.94 -13.10
C MET A 361 15.89 12.86 -14.06
N GLU A 362 17.17 12.91 -14.43
CA GLU A 362 17.85 11.89 -15.23
C GLU A 362 18.00 10.55 -14.49
N GLN A 363 18.15 10.59 -13.17
CA GLN A 363 18.35 9.42 -12.30
C GLN A 363 17.04 8.84 -11.79
N LYS A 364 15.90 9.33 -12.27
CA LYS A 364 14.59 8.87 -11.83
C LYS A 364 14.41 7.38 -12.08
N GLN A 365 13.91 6.67 -11.08
CA GLN A 365 13.27 5.39 -11.33
C GLN A 365 11.87 5.68 -11.88
N SER A 366 11.46 4.98 -12.93
CA SER A 366 10.12 5.11 -13.50
C SER A 366 9.32 3.85 -13.19
N PRO A 367 8.45 3.86 -12.16
CA PRO A 367 7.72 2.66 -11.72
C PRO A 367 6.92 1.99 -12.84
N LEU A 368 6.51 2.77 -13.83
CA LEU A 368 5.87 2.28 -15.04
C LEU A 368 6.72 1.28 -15.84
N THR A 369 8.04 1.39 -15.84
CA THR A 369 8.92 0.43 -16.53
C THR A 369 8.96 -0.93 -15.83
N TYR A 370 8.73 -0.94 -14.52
CA TYR A 370 8.67 -2.16 -13.70
C TYR A 370 7.28 -2.79 -13.69
N ALA A 371 6.23 -2.07 -14.09
CA ALA A 371 4.88 -2.61 -14.15
C ALA A 371 4.81 -3.85 -15.05
N CYS A 372 4.15 -4.90 -14.56
CA CYS A 372 3.87 -6.09 -15.36
C CYS A 372 2.76 -5.77 -16.37
N ASP A 373 3.02 -6.06 -17.64
CA ASP A 373 2.08 -5.94 -18.74
C ASP A 373 1.39 -7.27 -19.07
N VAL A 374 1.49 -8.23 -18.15
CA VAL A 374 0.87 -9.55 -18.19
C VAL A 374 0.03 -9.74 -16.92
N ALA A 375 -1.22 -10.14 -17.10
CA ALA A 375 -2.10 -10.59 -16.04
C ALA A 375 -2.38 -12.08 -16.21
N LEU A 376 -2.41 -12.80 -15.10
CA LEU A 376 -2.71 -14.23 -15.04
C LEU A 376 -3.77 -14.45 -13.96
N ASP A 377 -4.80 -15.21 -14.30
CA ASP A 377 -5.83 -15.65 -13.36
C ASP A 377 -6.09 -17.15 -13.54
N VAL A 378 -6.46 -17.81 -12.44
CA VAL A 378 -6.76 -19.24 -12.40
C VAL A 378 -8.13 -19.44 -11.78
N ALA A 379 -9.07 -19.92 -12.58
CA ALA A 379 -10.40 -20.23 -12.11
C ALA A 379 -10.40 -21.52 -11.23
N PRO A 380 -11.40 -21.70 -10.34
CA PRO A 380 -11.48 -22.87 -9.46
C PRO A 380 -11.57 -24.23 -10.18
N ASP A 381 -11.96 -24.22 -11.46
CA ASP A 381 -11.99 -25.40 -12.34
C ASP A 381 -10.63 -25.71 -12.98
N GLY A 382 -9.60 -24.91 -12.68
CA GLY A 382 -8.24 -25.04 -13.22
C GLY A 382 -8.05 -24.34 -14.56
N LEU A 383 -9.04 -23.59 -15.06
CA LEU A 383 -8.89 -22.80 -16.27
C LEU A 383 -7.94 -21.62 -16.02
N ILE A 384 -6.92 -21.50 -16.86
CA ILE A 384 -5.94 -20.43 -16.76
C ILE A 384 -6.26 -19.40 -17.84
N ALA A 385 -6.42 -18.15 -17.43
CA ALA A 385 -6.56 -17.01 -18.32
C ALA A 385 -5.28 -16.17 -18.25
N VAL A 386 -4.74 -15.82 -19.41
CA VAL A 386 -3.58 -14.94 -19.54
C VAL A 386 -3.96 -13.78 -20.44
N ALA A 387 -3.80 -12.57 -19.94
CA ALA A 387 -3.88 -11.35 -20.72
C ALA A 387 -2.48 -10.76 -20.83
N ALA A 388 -2.00 -10.56 -22.06
CA ALA A 388 -0.68 -10.02 -22.33
C ALA A 388 -0.76 -8.84 -23.28
N ASN A 389 0.17 -7.91 -23.18
CA ASN A 389 0.28 -6.80 -24.10
C ASN A 389 0.52 -7.28 -25.56
N SER A 390 -0.28 -6.78 -26.50
CA SER A 390 -0.19 -7.12 -27.94
C SER A 390 1.13 -6.72 -28.60
N HIS A 391 1.89 -5.81 -27.99
CA HIS A 391 3.22 -5.41 -28.47
C HIS A 391 4.36 -6.28 -27.93
N ILE A 392 4.10 -7.28 -27.09
CA ILE A 392 5.14 -8.24 -26.68
C ILE A 392 5.49 -9.07 -27.93
N PRO A 393 6.72 -8.97 -28.45
CA PRO A 393 7.11 -9.76 -29.62
C PRO A 393 7.09 -11.24 -29.24
N ILE A 394 6.34 -12.05 -29.98
CA ILE A 394 6.36 -13.51 -29.85
C ILE A 394 7.76 -13.96 -30.26
N ILE A 395 8.60 -14.30 -29.27
CA ILE A 395 9.94 -14.81 -29.50
C ILE A 395 9.79 -16.21 -30.10
N LYS A 396 9.94 -16.32 -31.42
CA LYS A 396 9.85 -17.59 -32.16
C LYS A 396 11.10 -18.47 -32.04
N HIS A 397 12.21 -17.92 -31.54
CA HIS A 397 13.46 -18.66 -31.36
C HIS A 397 14.12 -18.30 -30.03
N GLN A 398 14.54 -19.32 -29.28
CA GLN A 398 15.39 -19.21 -28.09
C GLN A 398 16.73 -18.53 -28.46
N GLN A 399 16.74 -17.20 -28.53
CA GLN A 399 17.98 -16.44 -28.43
C GLN A 399 18.10 -15.97 -26.98
N GLN A 400 19.35 -16.04 -26.50
CA GLN A 400 19.75 -15.85 -25.11
C GLN A 400 19.00 -14.70 -24.43
N PHE A 401 18.56 -14.97 -23.20
CA PHE A 401 17.88 -14.04 -22.29
C PHE A 401 18.74 -12.80 -22.00
N LEU A 402 18.81 -11.87 -22.94
CA LEU A 402 19.12 -10.48 -22.64
C LEU A 402 17.80 -9.82 -22.32
N ALA A 403 17.68 -9.26 -21.12
CA ALA A 403 16.50 -8.50 -20.71
C ALA A 403 16.18 -7.48 -21.81
N MET A 404 15.14 -7.76 -22.61
CA MET A 404 14.76 -6.85 -23.68
C MET A 404 14.39 -5.51 -23.04
N LYS A 405 14.95 -4.45 -23.59
CA LYS A 405 14.65 -3.08 -23.20
C LYS A 405 13.15 -2.87 -23.44
N ARG A 406 12.34 -2.93 -22.40
CA ARG A 406 10.89 -2.71 -22.49
C ARG A 406 10.68 -1.38 -23.18
N HIS A 407 9.84 -1.35 -24.22
CA HIS A 407 9.42 -0.08 -24.79
C HIS A 407 8.72 0.70 -23.68
N PRO A 408 9.12 1.96 -23.41
CA PRO A 408 8.46 2.76 -22.40
C PRO A 408 6.98 2.86 -22.78
N TYR A 409 6.12 2.34 -21.92
CA TYR A 409 4.68 2.56 -22.03
C TYR A 409 4.48 4.07 -21.92
N ASP A 410 3.88 4.68 -22.93
CA ASP A 410 3.48 6.07 -22.88
C ASP A 410 1.95 6.07 -22.65
N PRO A 411 1.48 6.43 -21.45
CA PRO A 411 0.05 6.45 -21.15
C PRO A 411 -0.73 7.48 -21.98
N PHE A 412 -0.04 8.39 -22.68
CA PHE A 412 -0.65 9.34 -23.63
C PHE A 412 -0.62 8.85 -25.08
N ARG A 413 -0.03 7.69 -25.36
CA ARG A 413 -0.23 6.97 -26.62
C ARG A 413 -1.55 6.20 -26.61
N ALA A 414 -2.06 5.90 -27.81
CA ALA A 414 -3.29 5.14 -28.02
C ALA A 414 -3.31 3.85 -27.17
N PRO A 415 -4.51 3.41 -26.71
CA PRO A 415 -4.64 2.22 -25.89
C PRO A 415 -4.02 1.01 -26.58
N VAL A 416 -3.12 0.36 -25.86
CA VAL A 416 -2.45 -0.86 -26.31
C VAL A 416 -3.43 -2.02 -26.17
N ARG A 417 -3.67 -2.75 -27.26
CA ARG A 417 -4.56 -3.93 -27.21
C ARG A 417 -3.96 -5.02 -26.33
N SER A 418 -4.79 -5.71 -25.56
CA SER A 418 -4.38 -6.93 -24.85
C SER A 418 -4.74 -8.16 -25.67
N LEU A 419 -3.79 -9.08 -25.84
CA LEU A 419 -4.04 -10.43 -26.32
C LEU A 419 -4.52 -11.27 -25.14
N LEU A 420 -5.70 -11.86 -25.26
CA LEU A 420 -6.27 -12.73 -24.24
C LEU A 420 -6.24 -14.18 -24.73
N SER A 421 -5.70 -15.06 -23.91
CA SER A 421 -5.69 -16.50 -24.15
C SER A 421 -6.21 -17.21 -22.91
N CYS A 422 -7.06 -18.21 -23.10
CA CYS A 422 -7.57 -19.05 -22.02
C CYS A 422 -7.42 -20.52 -22.39
N GLY A 423 -7.02 -21.35 -21.43
CA GLY A 423 -6.84 -22.77 -21.68
C GLY A 423 -6.80 -23.60 -20.41
N LEU A 424 -7.16 -24.87 -20.56
CA LEU A 424 -6.95 -25.89 -19.53
C LEU A 424 -5.64 -26.65 -19.86
N PRO A 425 -4.70 -26.77 -18.90
CA PRO A 425 -3.52 -27.60 -19.12
C PRO A 425 -3.94 -29.04 -19.38
N GLU A 426 -3.29 -29.72 -20.34
CA GLU A 426 -3.68 -31.07 -20.77
C GLU A 426 -3.74 -32.08 -19.62
N ASN A 427 -2.86 -31.95 -18.63
CA ASN A 427 -2.84 -32.79 -17.44
C ASN A 427 -4.05 -32.58 -16.52
N ALA A 428 -4.69 -31.41 -16.53
CA ALA A 428 -5.92 -31.13 -15.80
C ALA A 428 -7.18 -31.69 -16.50
N ARG A 429 -7.07 -32.18 -17.76
CA ARG A 429 -8.15 -32.97 -18.36
C ARG A 429 -8.31 -34.33 -17.69
N ASN A 430 -7.23 -34.84 -17.09
CA ASN A 430 -7.19 -36.13 -16.40
C ASN A 430 -7.61 -36.03 -14.92
N THR A 431 -7.84 -34.82 -14.39
CA THR A 431 -8.36 -34.62 -13.03
C THR A 431 -9.88 -34.61 -13.00
N LEU A 432 -10.44 -34.86 -11.82
CA LEU A 432 -11.88 -35.01 -11.64
C LEU A 432 -12.57 -33.66 -11.88
N GLN A 433 -13.33 -33.57 -12.98
CA GLN A 433 -14.03 -32.35 -13.36
C GLN A 433 -14.92 -31.86 -12.19
N PRO A 434 -14.95 -30.56 -11.87
CA PRO A 434 -15.71 -30.03 -10.73
C PRO A 434 -17.20 -30.41 -10.73
N SER A 435 -17.80 -30.52 -11.92
CA SER A 435 -19.18 -30.97 -12.10
C SER A 435 -19.39 -32.45 -11.73
N SER A 436 -18.42 -33.30 -12.04
CA SER A 436 -18.40 -34.69 -11.60
C SER A 436 -18.15 -34.79 -10.10
N PHE A 437 -17.29 -33.94 -9.52
CA PHE A 437 -17.03 -33.91 -8.09
C PHE A 437 -18.31 -33.59 -7.30
N TYR A 438 -19.03 -32.53 -7.69
CA TYR A 438 -20.30 -32.16 -7.05
C TYR A 438 -21.32 -33.31 -7.10
N LYS A 439 -21.49 -33.93 -8.27
CA LYS A 439 -22.42 -35.05 -8.46
C LYS A 439 -22.03 -36.30 -7.66
N LEU A 440 -20.74 -36.57 -7.50
CA LEU A 440 -20.25 -37.65 -6.64
C LEU A 440 -20.51 -37.33 -5.17
N ALA A 441 -20.20 -36.11 -4.72
CA ALA A 441 -20.38 -35.69 -3.33
C ALA A 441 -21.86 -35.69 -2.90
N GLU A 442 -22.77 -35.27 -3.77
CA GLU A 442 -24.21 -35.25 -3.51
C GLU A 442 -24.81 -36.66 -3.42
N LYS A 443 -24.32 -37.60 -4.24
CA LYS A 443 -24.97 -38.90 -4.44
C LYS A 443 -24.25 -40.07 -3.78
N TYR A 444 -23.04 -39.88 -3.27
CA TYR A 444 -22.33 -40.93 -2.53
C TYR A 444 -23.05 -41.28 -1.24
N LEU A 445 -23.23 -42.58 -1.04
CA LEU A 445 -23.76 -43.12 0.20
C LEU A 445 -22.59 -43.35 1.16
N VAL A 446 -22.70 -42.77 2.36
CA VAL A 446 -21.69 -42.88 3.43
C VAL A 446 -22.04 -43.99 4.43
N GLY A 447 -23.30 -44.40 4.52
CA GLY A 447 -23.77 -45.45 5.43
C GLY A 447 -25.24 -45.79 5.21
N GLY A 448 -25.80 -46.65 6.08
CA GLY A 448 -27.23 -47.01 6.08
C GLY A 448 -27.60 -48.22 5.21
N ARG A 449 -26.63 -48.84 4.53
CA ARG A 449 -26.82 -50.07 3.76
C ARG A 449 -25.66 -51.03 4.02
N ALA A 450 -25.86 -52.31 3.72
CA ALA A 450 -24.78 -53.30 3.78
C ALA A 450 -23.56 -52.83 2.98
N LEU A 451 -22.35 -52.99 3.53
CA LEU A 451 -21.11 -52.39 3.00
C LEU A 451 -20.88 -52.77 1.53
N ARG A 452 -21.26 -53.99 1.15
CA ARG A 452 -21.21 -54.46 -0.25
C ARG A 452 -22.07 -53.61 -1.18
N THR A 453 -23.31 -53.37 -0.78
CA THR A 453 -24.27 -52.61 -1.58
C THR A 453 -23.88 -51.13 -1.66
N LEU A 454 -23.30 -50.58 -0.60
CA LEU A 454 -22.74 -49.23 -0.57
C LEU A 454 -21.56 -49.08 -1.54
N CYS A 455 -20.58 -49.97 -1.45
CA CYS A 455 -19.41 -49.94 -2.34
C CYS A 455 -19.82 -50.14 -3.81
N ASN A 456 -20.77 -51.04 -4.09
CA ASN A 456 -21.30 -51.24 -5.44
C ASN A 456 -22.07 -50.02 -5.96
N HIS A 457 -22.85 -49.35 -5.11
CA HIS A 457 -23.57 -48.14 -5.46
C HIS A 457 -22.60 -47.01 -5.83
N ASN A 458 -21.64 -46.70 -4.95
CA ASN A 458 -20.64 -45.66 -5.19
C ASN A 458 -19.74 -46.00 -6.39
N ALA A 459 -19.39 -47.28 -6.60
CA ALA A 459 -18.65 -47.72 -7.78
C ALA A 459 -19.43 -47.50 -9.09
N ASN A 460 -20.72 -47.85 -9.11
CA ASN A 460 -21.56 -47.66 -10.30
C ASN A 460 -21.80 -46.18 -10.58
N LEU A 461 -21.96 -45.35 -9.54
CA LEU A 461 -22.09 -43.91 -9.67
C LEU A 461 -20.82 -43.27 -10.25
N ALA A 462 -19.64 -43.69 -9.77
CA ALA A 462 -18.35 -43.28 -10.33
C ALA A 462 -18.18 -43.72 -11.78
N ALA A 463 -18.57 -44.95 -12.12
CA ALA A 463 -18.52 -45.48 -13.48
C ALA A 463 -19.44 -44.70 -14.44
N HIS A 464 -20.65 -44.34 -13.99
CA HIS A 464 -21.58 -43.52 -14.78
C HIS A 464 -21.07 -42.10 -15.06
N LEU A 465 -20.18 -41.57 -14.24
CA LEU A 465 -19.52 -40.28 -14.43
C LEU A 465 -18.16 -40.38 -15.16
N GLY A 466 -17.86 -41.55 -15.76
CA GLY A 466 -16.63 -41.78 -16.53
C GLY A 466 -15.38 -41.97 -15.68
N GLN A 467 -15.51 -42.11 -14.36
CA GLN A 467 -14.39 -42.26 -13.42
C GLN A 467 -14.08 -43.75 -13.17
N ALA A 468 -13.48 -44.41 -14.16
CA ALA A 468 -13.21 -45.85 -14.13
C ALA A 468 -12.23 -46.26 -13.00
N SER A 469 -11.22 -45.44 -12.72
CA SER A 469 -10.24 -45.69 -11.65
C SER A 469 -10.90 -45.69 -10.26
N ILE A 470 -11.73 -44.68 -9.98
CA ILE A 470 -12.46 -44.55 -8.71
C ILE A 470 -13.50 -45.67 -8.56
N ALA A 471 -14.19 -46.02 -9.65
CA ALA A 471 -15.10 -47.17 -9.65
C ALA A 471 -14.38 -48.49 -9.31
N GLN A 472 -13.17 -48.67 -9.85
CA GLN A 472 -12.34 -49.84 -9.55
C GLN A 472 -11.87 -49.85 -8.09
N SER A 473 -11.46 -48.71 -7.53
CA SER A 473 -11.12 -48.57 -6.12
C SER A 473 -12.29 -48.97 -5.21
N TRP A 474 -13.50 -48.49 -5.47
CA TRP A 474 -14.69 -48.87 -4.69
C TRP A 474 -15.01 -50.37 -4.78
N ARG A 475 -14.86 -50.98 -5.97
CA ARG A 475 -15.04 -52.43 -6.14
C ARG A 475 -14.00 -53.22 -5.35
N LEU A 476 -12.75 -52.76 -5.33
CA LEU A 476 -11.67 -53.39 -4.59
C LEU A 476 -11.87 -53.27 -3.07
N VAL A 477 -12.27 -52.09 -2.59
CA VAL A 477 -12.66 -51.88 -1.19
C VAL A 477 -13.83 -52.80 -0.82
N GLY A 478 -14.85 -52.89 -1.68
CA GLY A 478 -15.96 -53.82 -1.51
C GLY A 478 -15.47 -55.25 -1.32
N ALA A 479 -14.63 -55.76 -2.22
CA ALA A 479 -14.08 -57.11 -2.16
C ALA A 479 -13.26 -57.39 -0.88
N LEU A 480 -12.43 -56.44 -0.45
CA LEU A 480 -11.67 -56.54 0.80
C LEU A 480 -12.58 -56.60 2.04
N LEU A 481 -13.69 -55.87 2.02
CA LEU A 481 -14.68 -55.88 3.10
C LEU A 481 -15.46 -57.20 3.19
N GLU A 482 -15.62 -57.98 2.11
CA GLU A 482 -16.13 -59.36 2.21
C GLU A 482 -15.18 -60.25 3.00
N GLN A 483 -13.91 -60.21 2.61
CA GLN A 483 -12.93 -61.18 3.08
C GLN A 483 -12.60 -60.99 4.56
N SER A 484 -12.78 -59.77 5.07
CA SER A 484 -12.48 -59.40 6.44
C SER A 484 -13.61 -59.68 7.44
N GLY A 485 -14.81 -60.07 6.98
CA GLY A 485 -15.95 -60.33 7.87
C GLY A 485 -16.47 -59.08 8.61
N LEU A 486 -16.04 -57.88 8.20
CA LEU A 486 -16.35 -56.60 8.86
C LEU A 486 -17.83 -56.20 8.83
N GLN A 487 -18.64 -56.89 8.01
CA GLN A 487 -20.07 -56.64 7.94
C GLN A 487 -20.75 -56.82 9.30
N LYS A 488 -20.35 -57.84 10.08
CA LYS A 488 -20.93 -58.09 11.41
C LYS A 488 -20.66 -56.94 12.38
N VAL A 489 -19.41 -56.47 12.42
CA VAL A 489 -19.01 -55.32 13.26
C VAL A 489 -19.77 -54.06 12.84
N TYR A 490 -19.93 -53.84 11.52
CA TYR A 490 -20.71 -52.72 11.02
C TYR A 490 -22.19 -52.79 11.41
N ASP A 491 -22.78 -53.99 11.37
CA ASP A 491 -24.18 -54.22 11.75
C ASP A 491 -24.38 -54.05 13.27
N ASP A 492 -23.43 -54.52 14.09
CA ASP A 492 -23.43 -54.34 15.55
C ASP A 492 -23.30 -52.86 15.94
N ASP A 493 -22.33 -52.15 15.35
CA ASP A 493 -22.15 -50.71 15.53
C ASP A 493 -23.39 -49.92 15.08
N ALA A 494 -24.04 -50.38 14.00
CA ALA A 494 -25.25 -49.75 13.51
C ALA A 494 -26.44 -49.96 14.45
N ALA A 495 -26.56 -51.14 15.05
CA ALA A 495 -27.56 -51.43 16.06
C ALA A 495 -27.32 -50.61 17.34
N GLU A 496 -26.08 -50.51 17.81
CA GLU A 496 -25.71 -49.70 18.98
C GLU A 496 -26.02 -48.22 18.75
N ALA A 497 -25.63 -47.68 17.58
CA ALA A 497 -25.91 -46.29 17.23
C ALA A 497 -27.41 -46.00 17.10
N THR A 498 -28.19 -46.96 16.59
CA THR A 498 -29.66 -46.85 16.50
C THR A 498 -30.29 -46.84 17.89
N ALA A 499 -29.87 -47.74 18.78
CA ALA A 499 -30.35 -47.77 20.17
C ALA A 499 -30.00 -46.48 20.94
N ALA A 500 -28.77 -45.98 20.79
CA ALA A 500 -28.34 -44.72 21.40
C ALA A 500 -29.13 -43.50 20.86
N TYR A 501 -29.49 -43.52 19.57
CA TYR A 501 -30.34 -42.50 18.99
C TYR A 501 -31.78 -42.57 19.53
N GLU A 502 -32.38 -43.76 19.60
CA GLU A 502 -33.72 -43.97 20.13
C GLU A 502 -33.85 -43.51 21.59
N GLU A 503 -32.83 -43.79 22.41
CA GLU A 503 -32.77 -43.32 23.80
C GLU A 503 -32.74 -41.78 23.86
N ARG A 504 -31.82 -41.14 23.12
CA ARG A 504 -31.71 -39.67 23.08
C ARG A 504 -32.95 -39.01 22.52
N TYR A 505 -33.54 -39.59 21.49
CA TYR A 505 -34.78 -39.09 20.89
C TYR A 505 -35.96 -39.25 21.87
N GLY A 506 -35.99 -40.33 22.66
CA GLY A 506 -36.96 -40.52 23.73
C GLY A 506 -36.84 -39.45 24.83
N ILE A 507 -35.62 -39.07 25.22
CA ILE A 507 -35.38 -37.96 26.16
C ILE A 507 -35.84 -36.63 25.56
N TYR A 508 -35.44 -36.35 24.33
CA TYR A 508 -35.82 -35.13 23.61
C TYR A 508 -37.33 -34.98 23.42
N LYS A 509 -38.02 -36.09 23.11
CA LYS A 509 -39.48 -36.12 22.98
C LYS A 509 -40.15 -35.72 24.30
N LYS A 510 -39.70 -36.26 25.44
CA LYS A 510 -40.20 -35.88 26.77
C LYS A 510 -39.96 -34.41 27.08
N GLU A 511 -38.78 -33.86 26.75
CA GLU A 511 -38.48 -32.43 26.93
C GLU A 511 -39.36 -31.52 26.05
N MET A 512 -39.61 -31.91 24.80
CA MET A 512 -40.45 -31.14 23.88
C MET A 512 -41.93 -31.16 24.27
N GLU A 513 -42.43 -32.30 24.76
CA GLU A 513 -43.77 -32.43 25.34
C GLU A 513 -43.92 -31.56 26.61
N LEU A 514 -42.90 -31.51 27.46
CA LEU A 514 -42.87 -30.69 28.68
C LEU A 514 -42.90 -29.18 28.38
N HIS A 515 -42.28 -28.77 27.25
CA HIS A 515 -42.30 -27.38 26.78
C HIS A 515 -43.44 -27.06 25.80
N GLY A 516 -44.40 -27.97 25.58
CA GLY A 516 -45.57 -27.75 24.72
C GLY A 516 -45.26 -27.55 23.24
N LYS A 517 -44.14 -28.07 22.74
CA LYS A 517 -43.68 -27.91 21.35
C LYS A 517 -43.95 -29.16 20.52
N LYS A 518 -44.22 -28.96 19.21
CA LYS A 518 -44.46 -30.06 18.27
C LYS A 518 -43.19 -30.89 18.07
N VAL A 519 -43.28 -32.20 18.30
CA VAL A 519 -42.16 -33.15 18.14
C VAL A 519 -41.96 -33.45 16.64
N PRO A 520 -40.75 -33.27 16.07
CA PRO A 520 -40.44 -33.66 14.70
C PRO A 520 -40.49 -35.18 14.53
N GLU A 521 -40.97 -35.68 13.39
CA GLU A 521 -40.94 -37.12 13.07
C GLU A 521 -39.49 -37.62 13.00
N PRO A 522 -39.19 -38.83 13.51
CA PRO A 522 -37.85 -39.40 13.40
C PRO A 522 -37.50 -39.66 11.93
N PRO A 523 -36.21 -39.59 11.54
CA PRO A 523 -35.78 -39.90 10.19
C PRO A 523 -36.09 -41.37 9.83
N GLN A 524 -36.51 -41.62 8.59
CA GLN A 524 -36.86 -42.97 8.12
C GLN A 524 -35.66 -43.92 8.07
N GLU A 525 -34.45 -43.41 7.84
CA GLU A 525 -33.21 -44.18 7.87
C GLU A 525 -32.17 -43.44 8.73
N LEU A 526 -31.66 -44.12 9.76
CA LEU A 526 -30.54 -43.62 10.57
C LEU A 526 -29.23 -43.96 9.86
N ILE A 527 -28.58 -42.94 9.30
CA ILE A 527 -27.27 -43.11 8.68
C ILE A 527 -26.23 -43.22 9.79
N VAL A 528 -25.87 -44.45 10.11
CA VAL A 528 -24.73 -44.73 10.99
C VAL A 528 -23.47 -44.39 10.20
N ARG A 529 -22.77 -43.35 10.64
CA ARG A 529 -21.47 -42.96 10.11
C ARG A 529 -20.41 -43.74 10.87
N PRO A 530 -19.83 -44.80 10.28
CA PRO A 530 -18.84 -45.60 11.00
C PRO A 530 -17.60 -44.75 11.27
N THR A 531 -17.40 -44.37 12.53
CA THR A 531 -16.15 -43.74 13.02
C THR A 531 -14.96 -44.73 13.04
N HIS A 532 -15.19 -45.99 12.66
CA HIS A 532 -14.20 -47.08 12.75
C HIS A 532 -13.43 -47.34 11.46
N LEU A 533 -13.88 -46.86 10.28
CA LEU A 533 -13.09 -46.94 9.04
C LEU A 533 -11.77 -46.14 9.16
N THR A 534 -11.76 -45.06 9.94
CA THR A 534 -10.55 -44.28 10.27
C THR A 534 -9.65 -44.96 11.30
N ARG A 535 -10.18 -45.79 12.22
CA ARG A 535 -9.36 -46.59 13.18
C ARG A 535 -8.59 -47.75 12.53
N PHE A 536 -9.02 -48.24 11.37
CA PHE A 536 -8.30 -49.32 10.69
C PHE A 536 -7.05 -48.84 9.93
N VAL A 537 -6.99 -47.57 9.53
CA VAL A 537 -5.78 -46.97 8.94
C VAL A 537 -4.63 -46.96 9.95
N SER A 538 -4.91 -46.79 11.24
CA SER A 538 -3.90 -46.79 12.31
C SER A 538 -3.47 -48.19 12.76
N HIS A 539 -4.32 -49.21 12.62
CA HIS A 539 -3.95 -50.59 12.96
C HIS A 539 -2.99 -51.22 11.94
N TYR A 540 -3.13 -50.91 10.65
CA TYR A 540 -2.19 -51.38 9.62
C TYR A 540 -0.87 -50.59 9.56
N SER A 541 -0.85 -49.32 9.99
CA SER A 541 0.41 -48.55 10.09
C SER A 541 1.37 -49.10 11.15
N ASN A 542 0.88 -49.86 12.12
CA ASN A 542 1.70 -50.45 13.19
C ASN A 542 2.43 -51.74 12.78
N LEU A 543 2.06 -52.37 11.66
CA LEU A 543 2.71 -53.59 11.15
C LEU A 543 3.99 -53.31 10.33
N TYR A 544 4.25 -52.05 9.95
CA TYR A 544 5.44 -51.61 9.20
C TYR A 544 6.46 -50.82 10.04
N ARG A 545 6.48 -50.98 11.37
CA ARG A 545 7.66 -50.57 12.17
C ARG A 545 8.74 -51.64 12.06
N PHE A 546 9.56 -51.54 11.01
CA PHE A 546 10.85 -52.23 10.96
C PHE A 546 11.63 -51.93 12.25
N LYS A 547 12.11 -53.01 12.89
CA LYS A 547 12.98 -53.01 14.06
C LYS A 547 14.16 -52.05 13.85
N LYS A 548 14.17 -50.92 14.58
CA LYS A 548 15.40 -50.17 14.85
C LYS A 548 16.26 -51.02 15.80
N ALA A 549 17.18 -51.79 15.25
CA ALA A 549 18.36 -52.23 15.98
C ALA A 549 19.50 -51.27 15.63
N HIS A 550 20.12 -50.73 16.67
CA HIS A 550 21.28 -49.83 16.63
C HIS A 550 22.40 -50.35 15.73
N LEU A 551 22.98 -49.45 14.94
CA LEU A 551 24.42 -49.34 14.68
C LEU A 551 24.66 -48.04 13.89
N TRP A 552 25.29 -47.06 14.53
CA TRP A 552 26.14 -46.10 13.80
C TRP A 552 27.53 -46.75 13.73
N PRO A 553 28.25 -46.61 12.62
CA PRO A 553 29.25 -45.55 12.62
C PRO A 553 29.51 -44.88 11.25
N THR A 554 29.82 -43.58 11.34
CA THR A 554 30.86 -42.80 10.64
C THR A 554 31.09 -42.91 9.13
N ASN A 555 31.14 -41.72 8.51
CA ASN A 555 32.01 -41.29 7.41
C ASN A 555 32.04 -42.13 6.13
N SER A 556 31.53 -41.57 5.04
CA SER A 556 32.33 -40.98 3.95
C SER A 556 31.55 -40.93 2.62
N LEU A 557 31.58 -39.76 2.00
CA LEU A 557 31.70 -39.51 0.55
C LEU A 557 31.14 -40.56 -0.44
N ARG A 558 30.16 -40.14 -1.26
CA ARG A 558 30.12 -40.12 -2.75
C ARG A 558 28.65 -40.00 -3.20
N TYR A 559 28.25 -38.89 -3.83
CA TYR A 559 28.18 -38.68 -5.28
C TYR A 559 27.39 -39.75 -6.04
N SER A 560 26.43 -39.27 -6.86
CA SER A 560 25.63 -39.94 -7.91
C SER A 560 24.69 -41.07 -7.43
N ASP A 561 23.37 -41.03 -7.66
CA ASP A 561 22.75 -40.92 -8.99
C ASP A 561 21.45 -40.09 -8.98
N TYR A 562 21.50 -38.99 -9.73
CA TYR A 562 20.35 -38.45 -10.42
C TYR A 562 19.85 -39.51 -11.40
N VAL A 563 18.61 -39.95 -11.27
CA VAL A 563 17.90 -40.53 -12.41
C VAL A 563 17.25 -39.36 -13.13
N ASP A 564 17.92 -38.93 -14.20
CA ASP A 564 17.38 -38.06 -15.23
C ASP A 564 16.10 -38.69 -15.80
N SER A 565 14.94 -38.21 -15.36
CA SER A 565 13.78 -38.18 -16.25
C SER A 565 13.89 -36.90 -17.07
N ASN A 566 14.56 -37.02 -18.23
CA ASN A 566 14.49 -36.09 -19.33
C ASN A 566 13.01 -35.74 -19.63
N VAL A 567 12.51 -34.65 -19.08
CA VAL A 567 11.39 -33.92 -19.68
C VAL A 567 12.02 -32.71 -20.34
N ALA A 568 12.51 -32.95 -21.55
CA ALA A 568 12.78 -31.91 -22.51
C ALA A 568 11.55 -31.00 -22.59
N SER A 569 11.82 -29.70 -22.70
CA SER A 569 10.91 -28.66 -23.16
C SER A 569 9.85 -29.21 -24.12
N GLY A 570 8.67 -29.51 -23.58
CA GLY A 570 7.49 -29.84 -24.38
C GLY A 570 6.81 -28.54 -24.73
N ASP A 571 6.84 -28.20 -26.01
CA ASP A 571 6.24 -27.00 -26.58
C ASP A 571 4.78 -26.82 -26.12
N PHE A 572 4.48 -25.66 -25.52
CA PHE A 572 3.10 -25.23 -25.29
C PHE A 572 2.46 -24.92 -26.64
N TYR A 573 1.78 -25.90 -27.23
CA TYR A 573 0.94 -25.66 -28.41
C TYR A 573 -0.34 -24.93 -27.99
N PHE A 574 -0.34 -23.61 -28.19
CA PHE A 574 -1.58 -22.84 -28.26
C PHE A 574 -2.30 -23.23 -29.55
N GLY A 575 -3.26 -24.15 -29.45
CA GLY A 575 -4.23 -24.34 -30.51
C GLY A 575 -5.00 -23.04 -30.68
N ALA A 576 -4.84 -22.38 -31.83
CA ALA A 576 -5.74 -21.34 -32.29
C ALA A 576 -7.13 -21.98 -32.45
N GLY A 577 -7.92 -21.99 -31.37
CA GLY A 577 -9.34 -22.30 -31.45
C GLY A 577 -9.99 -21.22 -32.30
N GLU A 578 -10.51 -21.61 -33.46
CA GLU A 578 -11.31 -20.74 -34.32
C GLU A 578 -12.37 -20.03 -33.46
N LEU A 579 -12.20 -18.72 -33.28
CA LEU A 579 -13.30 -17.83 -32.92
C LEU A 579 -14.39 -18.07 -33.96
N THR A 580 -15.51 -18.64 -33.53
CA THR A 580 -16.68 -18.85 -34.37
C THR A 580 -17.03 -17.52 -35.05
N LYS A 581 -17.20 -17.56 -36.38
CA LYS A 581 -17.48 -16.43 -37.29
C LYS A 581 -18.54 -15.43 -36.79
N THR A 582 -19.41 -15.85 -35.87
CA THR A 582 -20.46 -15.02 -35.26
C THR A 582 -19.97 -13.94 -34.29
N ALA A 583 -18.73 -14.02 -33.78
CA ALA A 583 -18.16 -13.00 -32.88
C ALA A 583 -17.52 -11.81 -33.62
N VAL A 584 -17.21 -11.96 -34.92
CA VAL A 584 -16.54 -10.93 -35.73
C VAL A 584 -17.54 -9.99 -36.40
N GLU A 585 -18.78 -10.43 -36.64
CA GLU A 585 -19.81 -9.64 -37.34
C GLU A 585 -20.63 -8.71 -36.42
N LYS A 586 -20.67 -9.00 -35.12
CA LYS A 586 -21.16 -8.03 -34.13
C LYS A 586 -19.95 -7.26 -33.63
N GLY A 587 -19.67 -6.11 -34.25
CA GLY A 587 -18.78 -5.11 -33.69
C GLY A 587 -19.29 -4.69 -32.31
N ILE A 588 -18.91 -5.44 -31.29
CA ILE A 588 -19.02 -5.01 -29.90
C ILE A 588 -17.84 -4.07 -29.72
N GLU A 589 -18.09 -2.79 -29.98
CA GLU A 589 -17.29 -1.72 -29.43
C GLU A 589 -17.24 -1.93 -27.91
N ASN A 590 -16.12 -2.42 -27.39
CA ASN A 590 -15.88 -2.39 -25.95
C ASN A 590 -15.69 -0.93 -25.56
N PRO A 591 -16.63 -0.30 -24.82
CA PRO A 591 -16.41 1.02 -24.29
C PRO A 591 -15.60 0.84 -23.00
N HIS A 592 -14.27 0.85 -23.11
CA HIS A 592 -13.44 1.16 -21.95
C HIS A 592 -13.52 2.67 -21.70
N TYR A 593 -14.68 3.11 -21.23
CA TYR A 593 -14.92 4.39 -20.58
C TYR A 593 -15.60 4.05 -19.25
N ASN A 594 -14.84 4.04 -18.16
CA ASN A 594 -15.41 4.03 -16.81
C ASN A 594 -15.85 5.46 -16.46
N ASP A 595 -16.91 5.93 -17.11
CA ASP A 595 -17.71 7.06 -16.61
C ASP A 595 -18.65 6.54 -15.53
N PHE A 596 -18.22 6.57 -14.26
CA PHE A 596 -19.10 6.30 -13.11
C PHE A 596 -20.06 7.48 -12.78
N ALA A 597 -20.38 8.32 -13.76
CA ALA A 597 -21.28 9.46 -13.58
C ALA A 597 -22.74 9.18 -13.99
N GLY A 598 -23.06 7.99 -14.51
CA GLY A 598 -24.30 7.74 -15.26
C GLY A 598 -25.27 6.67 -14.75
N LEU A 599 -25.01 5.96 -13.64
CA LEU A 599 -25.94 4.93 -13.14
C LEU A 599 -26.42 5.29 -11.74
N LYS A 600 -27.57 5.98 -11.66
CA LYS A 600 -28.24 6.28 -10.38
C LYS A 600 -29.33 5.28 -9.98
N ASP A 601 -29.79 4.40 -10.86
CA ASP A 601 -31.01 3.62 -10.59
C ASP A 601 -30.97 2.13 -11.00
N GLU A 602 -29.84 1.43 -10.83
CA GLU A 602 -29.84 -0.04 -10.89
C GLU A 602 -29.04 -0.66 -9.73
N ALA A 603 -29.78 -1.27 -8.80
CA ALA A 603 -29.25 -1.94 -7.63
C ALA A 603 -28.52 -3.24 -8.02
N PHE A 604 -27.19 -3.18 -8.17
CA PHE A 604 -26.35 -4.36 -8.14
C PHE A 604 -26.22 -4.88 -6.71
N ALA A 605 -27.09 -5.81 -6.34
CA ALA A 605 -26.90 -6.68 -5.18
C ALA A 605 -25.81 -7.73 -5.51
N LEU A 606 -24.55 -7.37 -5.29
CA LEU A 606 -23.51 -8.36 -5.01
C LEU A 606 -23.92 -9.13 -3.75
N LYS A 607 -24.45 -10.35 -3.91
CA LYS A 607 -24.67 -11.26 -2.78
C LYS A 607 -23.31 -11.57 -2.12
N PRO A 608 -23.11 -11.26 -0.84
CA PRO A 608 -21.88 -11.56 -0.12
C PRO A 608 -22.02 -12.93 0.53
N ASP A 609 -21.76 -14.01 -0.19
CA ASP A 609 -21.77 -15.37 0.37
C ASP A 609 -20.52 -16.18 -0.06
N LEU A 610 -19.34 -15.55 0.07
CA LEU A 610 -18.04 -16.24 -0.09
C LEU A 610 -17.12 -16.12 1.13
N THR A 611 -17.64 -15.71 2.29
CA THR A 611 -16.91 -15.65 3.57
C THR A 611 -17.07 -16.89 4.46
N LYS A 612 -17.57 -18.01 3.93
CA LYS A 612 -17.66 -19.29 4.66
C LYS A 612 -16.93 -20.45 3.97
N LEU A 613 -15.63 -20.30 3.74
CA LEU A 613 -14.72 -21.43 3.51
C LEU A 613 -13.43 -21.21 4.31
N THR A 614 -13.55 -21.17 5.64
CA THR A 614 -12.44 -21.41 6.54
C THR A 614 -12.10 -22.90 6.49
N PHE A 615 -11.00 -23.26 5.83
CA PHE A 615 -10.37 -24.56 5.97
C PHE A 615 -9.91 -24.73 7.43
N MET A 616 -10.63 -25.52 8.22
CA MET A 616 -10.12 -26.00 9.50
C MET A 616 -9.18 -27.18 9.24
N SER A 617 -7.89 -26.94 9.40
CA SER A 617 -6.91 -27.99 9.70
C SER A 617 -7.19 -28.49 11.12
N VAL A 618 -7.78 -29.67 11.26
CA VAL A 618 -7.88 -30.36 12.55
C VAL A 618 -6.69 -31.30 12.67
N SER A 619 -5.62 -30.82 13.30
CA SER A 619 -4.66 -31.67 13.99
C SER A 619 -5.32 -32.13 15.29
N SER A 620 -5.25 -33.44 15.55
CA SER A 620 -5.48 -34.02 16.86
C SER A 620 -4.62 -33.31 17.90
N ASP A 621 -5.21 -32.93 19.04
CA ASP A 621 -4.74 -33.28 20.37
C ASP A 621 -5.77 -32.81 21.41
N ASP A 622 -5.75 -33.49 22.54
CA ASP A 622 -6.76 -33.56 23.58
C ASP A 622 -7.03 -32.26 24.38
N ASP A 623 -8.19 -32.27 25.04
CA ASP A 623 -8.59 -31.56 26.25
C ASP A 623 -8.89 -30.04 26.24
N GLY A 624 -10.12 -29.71 26.68
CA GLY A 624 -10.39 -28.46 27.40
C GLY A 624 -11.67 -27.72 26.99
N HIS A 625 -12.73 -27.91 27.77
CA HIS A 625 -13.98 -27.15 27.82
C HIS A 625 -13.88 -25.63 27.52
N ILE A 626 -14.78 -25.12 26.65
CA ILE A 626 -15.54 -23.87 26.92
C ILE A 626 -16.97 -24.04 26.36
N GLU A 627 -17.96 -23.80 27.24
CA GLU A 627 -19.40 -23.86 26.99
C GLU A 627 -19.94 -22.64 26.20
N LYS A 628 -20.96 -22.94 25.38
CA LYS A 628 -22.20 -22.21 25.06
C LYS A 628 -22.33 -20.74 25.53
N GLU A 629 -22.77 -19.87 24.61
CA GLU A 629 -24.10 -19.21 24.68
C GLU A 629 -24.42 -18.33 23.46
N HIS A 630 -25.69 -18.44 23.00
CA HIS A 630 -26.49 -17.53 22.14
C HIS A 630 -25.89 -17.09 20.78
N ILE A 631 -26.48 -17.38 19.60
CA ILE A 631 -27.75 -16.82 19.07
C ILE A 631 -28.43 -17.88 18.18
N ALA A 632 -29.60 -18.34 18.60
CA ALA A 632 -30.60 -18.98 17.74
C ALA A 632 -31.99 -18.58 18.25
N ARG A 633 -32.70 -17.74 17.49
CA ARG A 633 -34.17 -17.76 17.26
C ARG A 633 -34.65 -16.45 16.63
N ASN A 634 -35.01 -16.50 15.35
CA ASN A 634 -36.41 -16.43 14.89
C ASN A 634 -36.48 -16.02 13.41
N GLU A 635 -36.47 -17.01 12.52
CA GLU A 635 -37.24 -16.95 11.28
C GLU A 635 -38.44 -17.89 11.45
N LEU A 636 -39.64 -17.31 11.55
CA LEU A 636 -40.93 -17.93 11.23
C LEU A 636 -42.06 -16.90 11.44
N GLY A 637 -42.88 -16.70 10.40
CA GLY A 637 -44.13 -15.93 10.42
C GLY A 637 -44.16 -14.79 9.39
N SER A 638 -44.30 -15.05 8.09
CA SER A 638 -45.57 -15.29 7.37
C SER A 638 -46.38 -14.03 7.00
N HIS A 639 -46.74 -13.97 5.71
CA HIS A 639 -47.92 -13.35 5.09
C HIS A 639 -47.84 -11.93 4.48
N ALA A 640 -47.74 -11.95 3.15
CA ALA A 640 -48.80 -11.58 2.19
C ALA A 640 -49.33 -10.13 2.13
N ARG A 641 -49.13 -9.53 0.95
CA ARG A 641 -49.98 -8.61 0.13
C ARG A 641 -48.98 -7.78 -0.70
N SER A 642 -49.06 -7.62 -2.02
CA SER A 642 -50.23 -7.35 -2.86
C SER A 642 -49.92 -7.71 -4.31
N CYS A 643 -50.97 -8.13 -5.01
CA CYS A 643 -51.03 -8.60 -6.38
C CYS A 643 -50.54 -7.61 -7.44
N ALA A 644 -50.15 -8.23 -8.55
CA ALA A 644 -49.95 -7.67 -9.87
C ALA A 644 -51.17 -6.91 -10.42
N ALA A 645 -50.90 -5.93 -11.27
CA ALA A 645 -51.76 -5.56 -12.38
C ALA A 645 -50.90 -5.51 -13.64
N ALA A 646 -51.05 -6.52 -14.49
CA ALA A 646 -50.59 -6.52 -15.86
C ALA A 646 -51.59 -5.71 -16.71
N SER A 647 -51.07 -4.83 -17.55
CA SER A 647 -51.77 -4.34 -18.73
C SER A 647 -51.78 -5.43 -19.80
N LEU A 648 -52.95 -5.80 -20.32
CA LEU A 648 -53.15 -6.09 -21.74
C LEU A 648 -54.66 -6.18 -22.04
N SER A 649 -55.06 -5.38 -23.01
CA SER A 649 -56.37 -5.37 -23.64
C SER A 649 -56.53 -6.56 -24.59
N ARG A 650 -57.67 -7.24 -24.45
CA ARG A 650 -58.29 -8.26 -25.32
C ARG A 650 -57.63 -9.63 -25.42
#